data_AF-A0A8C6T584-F1
#
_entry.id   AF-A0A8C6T584-F1
#
_cell.length_a   1.000
_cell.length_b   1.000
_cell.length_c   1.000
_cell.angle_alpha   90.00
_cell.angle_beta   90.00
_cell.angle_gamma   90.00
#
_symmetry.space_group_name_H-M   'P 1'
#
loop_
_entity.id
_entity.type
_entity.pdbx_description
1 polymer ?
#
loop_
_entity_poly.entity_id
_entity_poly.type
_entity_poly.pdbx_seq_one_letter_code
_entity_poly.pdbx_strand_id
1 'polypeptide(L)'
;MDPPGPGPGSKPRPKPAPSSVSLKSDHSKDNPLYFREPPPEDQREPGPKEQLDAIFTRLEEDILTFVKEQLQRLHRLLVSEYPESSSESEEEQSSREAVLNITLDFLRRMKQEQLAERLSSRSSVGVCRDKLKSHLQQRFNCVFEGVAKAGNSAPLHQIYTELYITEGGASEVNQEHEVRHIETASRKPAATETSTTCEDLFKGPAHRHQPIRAELTEEQGTQTKSKEENESIFNKAMQSVKTTFTKFFVPIREEPSEEGPIRAELKEEGPIRTVLTKGVAGVGKTVLTQKLSLDWAEGRAHQDVQLLFPFTFRELNVLRDTEYSLVELLHHFFSQTKGLCSFQQLQVLFIFDGLDECRLPLDFSRTRVLTEPTESASVEELLVNLIRGSLLPSARLWITTRPAAANQIPAECVSMVTEVRGFSDPQKEQYFRKRFRDEQQATAVISHIKSIHSLYIMCHIPVFCWILSTVLLHLMETRERRELPHTLTQMYIHLLVVQAKVKNIKYHEGSGTDLHWTPETWEMVRSLGKLAFEQLQKGNLIFYESDLSECGLDTAAASVYSGVFTQVFREEPGLYQDTVYCFIHLTVQEFLAALHVHETFFSSGENLLPTPHSSESPEAFYRSAVDQALQSPNGHLDLFLRFLLGLSLSTNQSLLPGQLTYTGSASTNQETVKYINQKLNEEGLSAERSLNLLHCLNELNDRSLMEEIQRVMTEGRLSGLYSPAQWSAVSFLLLSSDSDLGEFDLRKYQASETALLKLLPVVKASTKAILSGCGLSPLSCAPLASVLSSSSLTHLDLSNNDLQDSGVELLCSGLKSAPCRLHTLSLSGCLVSERGGASLASALSSAPSHLRELDLSYNHPGPSAELLTALRAPQGPLHSLRLDPAGEQWMVKGLRKCESLCVY
;
A
#
# COMPACT_ATOMS: atom_id res chain seq x y z
N MET A 1 -39.98 -14.94 -42.78
CA MET A 1 -40.50 -14.47 -44.08
C MET A 1 -39.34 -14.40 -45.06
N ASP A 2 -39.62 -14.49 -46.35
CA ASP A 2 -38.95 -15.48 -47.18
C ASP A 2 -37.79 -14.98 -48.07
N PRO A 3 -36.83 -15.87 -48.43
CA PRO A 3 -35.87 -15.67 -49.52
C PRO A 3 -36.51 -16.03 -50.89
N PRO A 4 -35.84 -15.84 -52.05
CA PRO A 4 -34.91 -16.86 -52.61
C PRO A 4 -33.72 -16.19 -53.38
N GLY A 5 -32.84 -16.85 -54.16
CA GLY A 5 -32.89 -18.18 -54.79
C GLY A 5 -31.57 -18.62 -55.49
N PRO A 6 -31.58 -19.71 -56.30
CA PRO A 6 -30.38 -20.55 -56.51
C PRO A 6 -29.91 -20.76 -57.98
N GLY A 7 -28.74 -21.42 -58.15
CA GLY A 7 -28.23 -21.97 -59.42
C GLY A 7 -27.27 -23.18 -59.19
N PRO A 8 -27.29 -24.28 -59.99
CA PRO A 8 -26.67 -25.56 -59.57
C PRO A 8 -25.55 -26.12 -60.47
N GLY A 9 -24.81 -27.11 -59.95
CA GLY A 9 -23.88 -28.01 -60.68
C GLY A 9 -23.70 -29.36 -59.97
N SER A 10 -23.44 -30.46 -60.69
CA SER A 10 -23.71 -31.84 -60.20
C SER A 10 -22.54 -32.86 -60.23
N LYS A 11 -22.42 -33.62 -59.13
CA LYS A 11 -22.28 -35.11 -58.94
C LYS A 11 -21.78 -36.01 -60.12
N PRO A 12 -21.22 -37.25 -59.89
CA PRO A 12 -20.76 -37.91 -58.63
C PRO A 12 -19.51 -38.87 -58.69
N ARG A 13 -19.05 -39.34 -57.51
CA ARG A 13 -18.53 -40.69 -57.04
C ARG A 13 -18.27 -41.89 -58.03
N PRO A 14 -17.61 -43.03 -57.62
CA PRO A 14 -16.45 -43.26 -56.69
C PRO A 14 -15.50 -44.48 -56.99
N LYS A 15 -14.37 -44.64 -56.23
CA LYS A 15 -13.57 -45.90 -55.99
C LYS A 15 -12.88 -46.57 -57.23
N PRO A 16 -12.04 -47.65 -57.11
CA PRO A 16 -11.36 -48.30 -55.97
C PRO A 16 -9.81 -48.38 -56.12
N ALA A 17 -9.12 -49.23 -55.33
CA ALA A 17 -7.75 -49.75 -55.57
C ALA A 17 -7.81 -51.27 -55.91
N PRO A 18 -6.78 -51.91 -56.53
CA PRO A 18 -5.69 -52.55 -55.74
C PRO A 18 -4.32 -52.80 -56.43
N SER A 19 -3.31 -53.24 -55.64
CA SER A 19 -2.18 -54.19 -55.90
C SER A 19 -1.49 -54.34 -57.28
N SER A 20 -0.14 -54.37 -57.29
CA SER A 20 0.70 -55.51 -57.78
C SER A 20 2.22 -55.19 -57.72
N VAL A 21 3.11 -55.97 -58.36
CA VAL A 21 4.53 -56.17 -57.97
C VAL A 21 5.50 -56.26 -59.18
N SER A 22 6.81 -56.11 -58.94
CA SER A 22 7.95 -56.90 -59.50
C SER A 22 8.91 -56.37 -60.61
N LEU A 23 10.22 -56.39 -60.24
CA LEU A 23 11.41 -56.99 -60.93
C LEU A 23 12.24 -56.29 -62.05
N LYS A 24 13.58 -56.23 -61.78
CA LYS A 24 14.78 -56.47 -62.68
C LYS A 24 15.16 -55.41 -63.74
N SER A 25 16.43 -55.21 -64.17
CA SER A 25 17.81 -55.70 -63.80
C SER A 25 18.89 -54.74 -64.45
N ASP A 26 20.22 -54.96 -64.69
CA ASP A 26 21.14 -56.13 -64.71
C ASP A 26 22.68 -55.78 -64.68
N HIS A 27 23.53 -56.81 -64.43
CA HIS A 27 24.94 -57.16 -64.80
C HIS A 27 25.93 -56.23 -65.61
N SER A 28 27.29 -56.38 -65.63
CA SER A 28 28.34 -57.24 -64.96
C SER A 28 29.81 -56.81 -65.33
N LYS A 29 30.85 -57.57 -64.88
CA LYS A 29 32.33 -57.61 -65.19
C LYS A 29 33.29 -56.84 -64.25
N ASP A 30 34.51 -57.30 -63.92
CA ASP A 30 35.21 -58.61 -64.01
C ASP A 30 36.36 -58.66 -62.94
N ASN A 31 37.04 -59.80 -62.73
CA ASN A 31 37.99 -60.11 -61.62
C ASN A 31 39.23 -60.91 -62.18
N PRO A 32 40.29 -61.36 -61.44
CA PRO A 32 40.85 -61.04 -60.10
C PRO A 32 42.41 -60.87 -60.04
N LEU A 33 42.98 -60.60 -58.85
CA LEU A 33 44.38 -60.97 -58.47
C LEU A 33 44.53 -61.24 -56.95
N TYR A 34 45.57 -62.00 -56.56
CA TYR A 34 45.99 -62.37 -55.18
C TYR A 34 47.44 -61.90 -54.95
N PHE A 35 48.07 -61.81 -53.76
CA PHE A 35 47.80 -62.16 -52.33
C PHE A 35 48.40 -60.98 -51.46
N ARG A 36 48.50 -60.90 -50.12
CA ARG A 36 48.30 -61.70 -48.86
C ARG A 36 48.09 -60.64 -47.71
N GLU A 37 48.06 -60.83 -46.38
CA GLU A 37 48.27 -61.88 -45.35
C GLU A 37 47.30 -61.54 -44.15
N PRO A 38 47.37 -62.08 -42.89
CA PRO A 38 46.26 -61.97 -41.91
C PRO A 38 46.34 -60.81 -40.89
N PRO A 39 45.21 -60.51 -40.22
CA PRO A 39 45.17 -60.54 -38.74
C PRO A 39 43.94 -61.38 -38.24
N PRO A 40 43.32 -61.21 -37.03
CA PRO A 40 43.10 -62.34 -36.11
C PRO A 40 41.63 -62.76 -35.89
N GLU A 41 41.41 -63.64 -34.91
CA GLU A 41 40.20 -64.45 -34.67
C GLU A 41 38.92 -63.68 -34.27
N ASP A 42 37.84 -64.01 -34.98
CA ASP A 42 36.45 -64.24 -34.51
C ASP A 42 35.95 -63.44 -33.27
N GLN A 43 35.71 -62.13 -33.43
CA GLN A 43 34.73 -61.43 -32.58
C GLN A 43 33.32 -61.72 -33.10
N ARG A 44 32.56 -62.53 -32.35
CA ARG A 44 31.14 -62.76 -32.63
C ARG A 44 30.32 -61.53 -32.27
N GLU A 45 29.55 -61.02 -33.21
CA GLU A 45 28.47 -60.08 -32.89
C GLU A 45 27.42 -60.78 -32.00
N PRO A 46 26.96 -60.17 -30.90
CA PRO A 46 25.93 -60.77 -30.05
C PRO A 46 24.62 -60.94 -30.82
N GLY A 47 23.98 -62.09 -30.67
CA GLY A 47 22.67 -62.35 -31.27
C GLY A 47 21.60 -61.38 -30.74
N PRO A 48 20.49 -61.16 -31.46
CA PRO A 48 19.44 -60.23 -31.05
C PRO A 48 18.81 -60.56 -29.67
N LYS A 49 18.95 -61.80 -29.21
CA LYS A 49 18.57 -62.19 -27.84
C LYS A 49 19.58 -61.72 -26.79
N GLU A 50 20.87 -61.86 -27.06
CA GLU A 50 21.95 -61.41 -26.17
C GLU A 50 21.99 -59.88 -26.07
N GLN A 51 21.64 -59.18 -27.16
CA GLN A 51 21.38 -57.73 -27.12
C GLN A 51 20.16 -57.38 -26.25
N LEU A 52 19.06 -58.12 -26.35
CA LEU A 52 17.87 -57.92 -25.49
C LEU A 52 18.19 -58.18 -24.01
N ASP A 53 18.87 -59.29 -23.71
CA ASP A 53 19.25 -59.64 -22.33
C ASP A 53 20.21 -58.58 -21.74
N ALA A 54 21.13 -58.02 -22.54
CA ALA A 54 21.99 -56.89 -22.13
C ALA A 54 21.22 -55.58 -21.93
N ILE A 55 20.25 -55.26 -22.80
CA ILE A 55 19.37 -54.09 -22.65
C ILE A 55 18.52 -54.19 -21.38
N PHE A 56 17.94 -55.36 -21.09
CA PHE A 56 17.15 -55.57 -19.88
C PHE A 56 18.01 -55.54 -18.61
N THR A 57 19.22 -56.10 -18.63
CA THR A 57 20.17 -56.01 -17.51
C THR A 57 20.49 -54.55 -17.18
N ARG A 58 20.82 -53.75 -18.21
CA ARG A 58 21.10 -52.32 -18.02
C ARG A 58 19.87 -51.54 -17.55
N LEU A 59 18.69 -51.84 -18.11
CA LEU A 59 17.43 -51.22 -17.68
C LEU A 59 17.10 -51.54 -16.21
N GLU A 60 17.42 -52.75 -15.74
CA GLU A 60 17.29 -53.12 -14.32
C GLU A 60 18.27 -52.32 -13.45
N GLU A 61 19.54 -52.17 -13.85
CA GLU A 61 20.53 -51.35 -13.14
C GLU A 61 20.14 -49.86 -13.08
N ASP A 62 19.67 -49.28 -14.20
CA ASP A 62 19.22 -47.89 -14.29
C ASP A 62 17.97 -47.65 -13.41
N ILE A 63 16.97 -48.56 -13.46
CA ILE A 63 15.77 -48.49 -12.62
C ILE A 63 16.10 -48.67 -11.12
N LEU A 64 16.93 -49.65 -10.77
CA LEU A 64 17.33 -49.87 -9.37
C LEU A 64 18.08 -48.67 -8.80
N THR A 65 18.91 -48.01 -9.61
CA THR A 65 19.62 -46.78 -9.21
C THR A 65 18.64 -45.64 -8.99
N PHE A 66 17.76 -45.35 -9.94
CA PHE A 66 16.73 -44.30 -9.83
C PHE A 66 15.82 -44.52 -8.60
N VAL A 67 15.28 -45.73 -8.41
CA VAL A 67 14.39 -46.06 -7.29
C VAL A 67 15.12 -45.92 -5.95
N LYS A 68 16.40 -46.31 -5.87
CA LYS A 68 17.22 -46.17 -4.66
C LYS A 68 17.49 -44.71 -4.31
N GLU A 69 17.75 -43.86 -5.31
CA GLU A 69 17.90 -42.41 -5.11
C GLU A 69 16.58 -41.75 -4.68
N GLN A 70 15.46 -42.12 -5.31
CA GLN A 70 14.14 -41.61 -4.90
C GLN A 70 13.77 -42.09 -3.49
N LEU A 71 14.07 -43.33 -3.10
CA LEU A 71 13.86 -43.81 -1.73
C LEU A 71 14.74 -43.06 -0.71
N GLN A 72 15.99 -42.72 -1.06
CA GLN A 72 16.82 -41.84 -0.22
C GLN A 72 16.25 -40.42 -0.12
N ARG A 73 15.68 -39.88 -1.20
CA ARG A 73 15.00 -38.57 -1.21
C ARG A 73 13.73 -38.59 -0.35
N LEU A 74 12.90 -39.62 -0.45
CA LEU A 74 11.72 -39.84 0.40
C LEU A 74 12.10 -40.01 1.87
N HIS A 75 13.22 -40.69 2.16
CA HIS A 75 13.79 -40.77 3.51
C HIS A 75 14.27 -39.40 4.03
N ARG A 76 14.97 -38.60 3.21
CA ARG A 76 15.34 -37.21 3.56
C ARG A 76 14.09 -36.35 3.84
N LEU A 77 13.04 -36.49 3.04
CA LEU A 77 11.75 -35.80 3.25
C LEU A 77 11.03 -36.22 4.54
N LEU A 78 11.29 -37.41 5.09
CA LEU A 78 10.75 -37.85 6.39
C LEU A 78 11.61 -37.42 7.59
N VAL A 79 12.90 -37.18 7.39
CA VAL A 79 13.87 -36.87 8.48
C VAL A 79 14.20 -35.38 8.59
N SER A 80 14.13 -34.61 7.50
CA SER A 80 14.40 -33.17 7.50
C SER A 80 13.24 -32.36 8.11
N GLU A 81 13.55 -31.23 8.73
CA GLU A 81 12.55 -30.22 9.13
C GLU A 81 12.17 -29.28 7.97
N TYR A 82 13.04 -29.16 6.95
CA TYR A 82 12.83 -28.32 5.76
C TYR A 82 12.84 -29.14 4.46
N PRO A 83 11.83 -29.01 3.58
CA PRO A 83 11.78 -29.73 2.30
C PRO A 83 12.59 -29.00 1.21
N GLU A 84 13.64 -29.68 0.72
CA GLU A 84 14.51 -29.18 -0.36
C GLU A 84 13.71 -28.86 -1.65
N SER A 85 13.95 -27.68 -2.23
CA SER A 85 13.39 -27.28 -3.52
C SER A 85 14.34 -27.62 -4.67
N SER A 86 13.86 -28.37 -5.66
CA SER A 86 14.61 -28.75 -6.86
C SER A 86 13.82 -28.40 -8.12
N SER A 87 14.37 -27.54 -8.98
CA SER A 87 13.80 -27.24 -10.30
C SER A 87 14.12 -28.38 -11.27
N GLU A 88 13.15 -29.24 -11.58
CA GLU A 88 13.34 -30.48 -12.36
C GLU A 88 12.20 -30.70 -13.37
N SER A 89 12.33 -31.66 -14.28
CA SER A 89 11.48 -31.78 -15.47
C SER A 89 10.14 -32.50 -15.27
N GLU A 90 9.16 -32.23 -16.15
CA GLU A 90 7.83 -32.87 -16.10
C GLU A 90 7.89 -34.40 -16.33
N GLU A 91 8.85 -34.89 -17.13
CA GLU A 91 9.01 -36.33 -17.40
C GLU A 91 9.54 -37.09 -16.17
N GLU A 92 10.43 -36.47 -15.39
CA GLU A 92 10.92 -37.00 -14.11
C GLU A 92 9.82 -36.97 -13.03
N GLN A 93 8.95 -35.97 -13.07
CA GLN A 93 7.84 -35.79 -12.11
C GLN A 93 6.90 -37.02 -12.12
N SER A 94 6.50 -37.49 -13.30
CA SER A 94 5.64 -38.68 -13.47
C SER A 94 6.31 -39.96 -12.93
N SER A 95 7.60 -40.15 -13.25
CA SER A 95 8.39 -41.29 -12.78
C SER A 95 8.55 -41.30 -11.25
N ARG A 96 8.63 -40.12 -10.62
CA ARG A 96 8.64 -39.98 -9.15
C ARG A 96 7.31 -40.25 -8.51
N GLU A 97 6.20 -39.78 -9.10
CA GLU A 97 4.86 -40.06 -8.59
C GLU A 97 4.54 -41.56 -8.61
N ALA A 98 5.04 -42.30 -9.60
CA ALA A 98 4.99 -43.76 -9.61
C ALA A 98 5.77 -44.39 -8.42
N VAL A 99 7.01 -43.98 -8.18
CA VAL A 99 7.83 -44.51 -7.05
C VAL A 99 7.24 -44.13 -5.69
N LEU A 100 6.69 -42.92 -5.55
CA LEU A 100 5.96 -42.48 -4.35
C LEU A 100 4.74 -43.38 -4.09
N ASN A 101 3.89 -43.59 -5.09
CA ASN A 101 2.70 -44.43 -4.96
C ASN A 101 3.03 -45.89 -4.62
N ILE A 102 4.08 -46.45 -5.24
CA ILE A 102 4.62 -47.77 -4.90
C ILE A 102 5.10 -47.79 -3.44
N THR A 103 5.84 -46.77 -3.00
CA THR A 103 6.35 -46.66 -1.62
C THR A 103 5.20 -46.56 -0.60
N LEU A 104 4.15 -45.78 -0.89
CA LEU A 104 2.96 -45.66 -0.05
C LEU A 104 2.19 -46.97 0.07
N ASP A 105 2.04 -47.71 -1.03
CA ASP A 105 1.40 -49.03 -1.01
C ASP A 105 2.22 -50.06 -0.23
N PHE A 106 3.55 -50.09 -0.38
CA PHE A 106 4.41 -50.93 0.45
C PHE A 106 4.35 -50.55 1.94
N LEU A 107 4.32 -49.26 2.30
CA LEU A 107 4.16 -48.83 3.70
C LEU A 107 2.81 -49.28 4.30
N ARG A 108 1.71 -49.19 3.55
CA ARG A 108 0.39 -49.73 3.97
C ARG A 108 0.42 -51.26 4.12
N ARG A 109 1.01 -51.99 3.16
CA ARG A 109 1.23 -53.45 3.27
C ARG A 109 2.08 -53.82 4.49
N MET A 110 3.01 -52.96 4.91
CA MET A 110 3.82 -53.09 6.13
C MET A 110 3.11 -52.62 7.41
N LYS A 111 1.83 -52.21 7.34
CA LYS A 111 1.04 -51.66 8.45
C LYS A 111 1.66 -50.42 9.09
N GLN A 112 2.24 -49.56 8.26
CA GLN A 112 2.85 -48.29 8.65
C GLN A 112 1.96 -47.11 8.24
N GLU A 113 0.64 -47.19 8.46
CA GLU A 113 -0.35 -46.15 8.11
C GLU A 113 0.12 -44.73 8.46
N GLN A 114 0.51 -44.45 9.70
CA GLN A 114 0.97 -43.10 10.12
C GLN A 114 2.21 -42.62 9.35
N LEU A 115 3.06 -43.55 8.89
CA LEU A 115 4.27 -43.25 8.12
C LEU A 115 3.94 -43.04 6.63
N ALA A 116 2.99 -43.80 6.10
CA ALA A 116 2.41 -43.57 4.78
C ALA A 116 1.65 -42.23 4.72
N GLU A 117 0.85 -41.90 5.74
CA GLU A 117 0.14 -40.61 5.85
C GLU A 117 1.11 -39.43 5.93
N ARG A 118 2.16 -39.51 6.77
CA ARG A 118 3.20 -38.48 6.86
C ARG A 118 4.02 -38.33 5.57
N LEU A 119 4.31 -39.41 4.87
CA LEU A 119 4.99 -39.34 3.57
C LEU A 119 4.06 -38.73 2.51
N SER A 120 2.80 -39.18 2.48
CA SER A 120 1.77 -38.68 1.56
C SER A 120 1.56 -37.18 1.76
N SER A 121 1.37 -36.70 2.99
CA SER A 121 1.16 -35.27 3.26
C SER A 121 2.39 -34.42 2.96
N ARG A 122 3.60 -34.84 3.37
CA ARG A 122 4.83 -34.08 3.04
C ARG A 122 5.11 -34.05 1.53
N SER A 123 4.77 -35.11 0.80
CA SER A 123 4.90 -35.14 -0.66
C SER A 123 3.83 -34.28 -1.37
N SER A 124 2.57 -34.33 -0.93
CA SER A 124 1.50 -33.51 -1.53
C SER A 124 1.63 -32.02 -1.20
N VAL A 125 2.21 -31.65 -0.04
CA VAL A 125 2.55 -30.25 0.27
C VAL A 125 3.49 -29.65 -0.77
N GLY A 126 4.51 -30.38 -1.24
CA GLY A 126 5.39 -29.91 -2.31
C GLY A 126 4.61 -29.67 -3.62
N VAL A 127 3.89 -30.69 -4.10
CA VAL A 127 3.12 -30.63 -5.35
C VAL A 127 2.02 -29.56 -5.31
N CYS A 128 1.31 -29.42 -4.19
CA CYS A 128 0.27 -28.39 -4.01
C CYS A 128 0.87 -26.98 -3.85
N ARG A 129 2.01 -26.82 -3.16
CA ARG A 129 2.74 -25.54 -3.11
C ARG A 129 3.15 -25.11 -4.51
N ASP A 130 3.75 -25.99 -5.30
CA ASP A 130 4.32 -25.61 -6.58
C ASP A 130 3.20 -25.32 -7.62
N LYS A 131 2.07 -26.05 -7.55
CA LYS A 131 0.83 -25.71 -8.28
C LYS A 131 0.22 -24.38 -7.82
N LEU A 132 0.22 -24.09 -6.51
CA LEU A 132 -0.26 -22.82 -5.96
C LEU A 132 0.64 -21.65 -6.38
N LYS A 133 1.97 -21.80 -6.37
CA LYS A 133 2.92 -20.82 -6.91
C LYS A 133 2.63 -20.54 -8.40
N SER A 134 2.47 -21.58 -9.22
CA SER A 134 2.09 -21.40 -10.64
C SER A 134 0.76 -20.66 -10.82
N HIS A 135 -0.26 -20.94 -9.98
CA HIS A 135 -1.53 -20.22 -10.03
C HIS A 135 -1.39 -18.75 -9.62
N LEU A 136 -0.68 -18.44 -8.53
CA LEU A 136 -0.47 -17.06 -8.08
C LEU A 136 0.39 -16.25 -9.05
N GLN A 137 1.38 -16.88 -9.71
CA GLN A 137 2.10 -16.28 -10.85
C GLN A 137 1.11 -15.90 -11.97
N GLN A 138 0.29 -16.84 -12.44
CA GLN A 138 -0.70 -16.56 -13.49
C GLN A 138 -1.73 -15.50 -13.08
N ARG A 139 -2.13 -15.46 -11.79
CA ARG A 139 -3.11 -14.52 -11.24
C ARG A 139 -2.56 -13.09 -11.08
N PHE A 140 -1.26 -12.92 -10.80
CA PHE A 140 -0.68 -11.61 -10.42
C PHE A 140 0.50 -11.11 -11.26
N ASN A 141 1.07 -11.90 -12.18
CA ASN A 141 2.19 -11.47 -13.03
C ASN A 141 1.87 -10.20 -13.85
N CYS A 142 0.63 -10.07 -14.34
CA CYS A 142 0.19 -8.90 -15.10
C CYS A 142 -0.93 -8.15 -14.39
N VAL A 143 -0.75 -6.84 -14.18
CA VAL A 143 -1.82 -5.93 -13.77
C VAL A 143 -2.37 -5.19 -14.99
N PHE A 144 -3.69 -4.97 -14.99
CA PHE A 144 -4.40 -4.33 -16.09
C PHE A 144 -4.63 -2.86 -15.76
N GLU A 145 -3.97 -1.96 -16.50
CA GLU A 145 -4.27 -0.53 -16.48
C GLU A 145 -5.63 -0.28 -17.17
N GLY A 146 -6.72 -0.44 -16.43
CA GLY A 146 -8.09 -0.29 -16.93
C GLY A 146 -8.65 -1.53 -17.61
N VAL A 147 -9.31 -1.34 -18.76
CA VAL A 147 -10.31 -2.29 -19.32
C VAL A 147 -9.76 -3.71 -19.53
N ALA A 148 -10.21 -4.63 -18.68
CA ALA A 148 -9.70 -5.98 -18.47
C ALA A 148 -9.76 -6.94 -19.68
N LYS A 149 -10.39 -6.55 -20.80
CA LYS A 149 -10.46 -7.32 -22.06
C LYS A 149 -9.58 -6.74 -23.20
N ALA A 150 -9.03 -5.52 -23.06
CA ALA A 150 -8.22 -4.87 -24.12
C ALA A 150 -7.31 -3.72 -23.61
N GLY A 151 -6.62 -3.93 -22.50
CA GLY A 151 -5.49 -3.09 -22.06
C GLY A 151 -4.16 -3.76 -22.40
N ASN A 152 -3.10 -2.98 -22.67
CA ASN A 152 -1.75 -3.51 -22.70
C ASN A 152 -1.41 -4.02 -21.28
N SER A 153 -1.31 -5.33 -21.11
CA SER A 153 -0.94 -5.91 -19.82
C SER A 153 0.55 -5.66 -19.58
N ALA A 154 0.85 -4.87 -18.56
CA ALA A 154 2.22 -4.64 -18.12
C ALA A 154 2.55 -5.66 -17.01
N PRO A 155 3.72 -6.33 -17.06
CA PRO A 155 4.16 -7.16 -15.96
C PRO A 155 4.32 -6.32 -14.70
N LEU A 156 3.79 -6.79 -13.57
CA LEU A 156 3.72 -6.04 -12.31
C LEU A 156 5.11 -5.56 -11.88
N HIS A 157 6.16 -6.37 -12.09
CA HIS A 157 7.54 -5.99 -11.77
C HIS A 157 8.08 -4.77 -12.55
N GLN A 158 7.48 -4.38 -13.68
CA GLN A 158 7.92 -3.23 -14.49
C GLN A 158 7.26 -1.92 -14.04
N ILE A 159 5.98 -1.98 -13.67
CA ILE A 159 5.19 -0.81 -13.24
C ILE A 159 5.24 -0.58 -11.72
N TYR A 160 5.55 -1.60 -10.93
CA TYR A 160 5.59 -1.48 -9.48
C TYR A 160 6.69 -0.52 -9.03
N THR A 161 6.30 0.50 -8.27
CA THR A 161 7.19 1.32 -7.44
C THR A 161 6.89 0.97 -5.99
N GLU A 162 7.96 0.75 -5.21
CA GLU A 162 7.85 0.41 -3.80
C GLU A 162 7.09 1.48 -3.03
N LEU A 163 6.26 1.04 -2.08
CA LEU A 163 5.44 1.90 -1.25
C LEU A 163 6.13 2.14 0.08
N TYR A 164 6.06 3.35 0.60
CA TYR A 164 6.57 3.65 1.94
C TYR A 164 5.62 3.06 3.01
N ILE A 165 6.12 2.07 3.77
CA ILE A 165 5.41 1.43 4.88
C ILE A 165 6.13 1.78 6.18
N THR A 166 5.36 2.15 7.20
CA THR A 166 5.87 2.50 8.53
C THR A 166 5.21 1.65 9.62
N GLU A 167 5.93 1.44 10.72
CA GLU A 167 5.36 0.87 11.94
C GLU A 167 4.35 1.85 12.54
N GLY A 168 3.10 1.39 12.69
CA GLY A 168 2.02 2.21 13.21
C GLY A 168 1.96 2.11 14.73
N GLY A 169 2.07 3.24 15.41
CA GLY A 169 1.63 3.33 16.81
C GLY A 169 0.12 3.06 16.93
N ALA A 170 -0.35 2.85 18.15
CA ALA A 170 -1.77 2.71 18.47
C ALA A 170 -2.52 4.06 18.38
N SER A 171 -2.42 4.75 17.23
CA SER A 171 -3.19 5.95 16.93
C SER A 171 -4.66 5.60 16.74
N GLU A 172 -5.52 6.49 17.24
CA GLU A 172 -6.97 6.41 17.12
C GLU A 172 -7.43 6.31 15.65
N VAL A 173 -8.68 5.88 15.46
CA VAL A 173 -9.31 5.84 14.14
C VAL A 173 -9.45 7.26 13.62
N ASN A 174 -8.60 7.68 12.68
CA ASN A 174 -8.78 8.98 12.04
C ASN A 174 -10.03 8.93 11.14
N GLN A 175 -11.03 9.74 11.50
CA GLN A 175 -12.34 9.83 10.85
C GLN A 175 -12.41 10.96 9.79
N GLU A 176 -11.35 11.77 9.65
CA GLU A 176 -11.25 12.78 8.59
C GLU A 176 -11.36 12.15 7.19
N HIS A 177 -11.76 12.96 6.21
CA HIS A 177 -11.90 12.49 4.84
C HIS A 177 -10.55 12.27 4.15
N GLU A 178 -10.51 11.35 3.17
CA GLU A 178 -9.28 10.87 2.53
C GLU A 178 -8.43 12.02 1.95
N VAL A 179 -9.06 13.06 1.38
CA VAL A 179 -8.32 14.24 0.87
C VAL A 179 -7.53 14.98 1.97
N ARG A 180 -8.08 15.10 3.19
CA ARG A 180 -7.38 15.72 4.34
C ARG A 180 -6.27 14.83 4.87
N HIS A 181 -6.44 13.50 4.84
CA HIS A 181 -5.36 12.56 5.15
C HIS A 181 -4.20 12.71 4.16
N ILE A 182 -4.48 12.82 2.86
CA ILE A 182 -3.45 12.96 1.81
C ILE A 182 -2.69 14.27 1.97
N GLU A 183 -3.39 15.39 2.12
CA GLU A 183 -2.81 16.72 2.38
C GLU A 183 -2.00 16.76 3.69
N THR A 184 -2.32 15.91 4.68
CA THR A 184 -1.57 15.84 5.94
C THR A 184 -0.38 14.89 5.85
N ALA A 185 -0.51 13.77 5.15
CA ALA A 185 0.53 12.75 5.00
C ALA A 185 1.65 13.24 4.07
N SER A 186 1.33 13.98 2.99
CA SER A 186 2.33 14.58 2.10
C SER A 186 3.24 15.60 2.78
N ARG A 187 2.83 16.12 3.96
CA ARG A 187 3.56 17.10 4.77
C ARG A 187 4.39 16.47 5.91
N LYS A 188 4.42 15.13 6.05
CA LYS A 188 5.18 14.43 7.10
C LYS A 188 6.60 14.07 6.63
N PRO A 189 7.68 14.56 7.30
CA PRO A 189 9.05 14.17 6.96
C PRO A 189 9.35 12.69 7.21
N ALA A 190 9.76 11.99 6.14
CA ALA A 190 10.03 10.55 6.17
C ALA A 190 11.10 10.12 7.18
N ALA A 191 12.09 10.97 7.47
CA ALA A 191 13.24 10.70 8.33
C ALA A 191 12.92 10.51 9.84
N THR A 192 11.65 10.31 10.22
CA THR A 192 11.21 10.31 11.62
C THR A 192 10.37 9.09 12.03
N GLU A 193 10.06 8.16 11.12
CA GLU A 193 9.23 6.98 11.41
C GLU A 193 10.01 5.70 11.11
N THR A 194 9.78 4.63 11.90
CA THR A 194 10.41 3.33 11.65
C THR A 194 9.84 2.74 10.36
N SER A 195 10.62 2.79 9.28
CA SER A 195 10.28 2.13 8.03
C SER A 195 10.43 0.61 8.18
N THR A 196 9.44 -0.13 7.69
CA THR A 196 9.51 -1.60 7.60
C THR A 196 9.39 -2.01 6.15
N THR A 197 10.17 -3.01 5.72
CA THR A 197 9.94 -3.62 4.41
C THR A 197 8.74 -4.57 4.48
N CYS A 198 8.28 -5.03 3.31
CA CYS A 198 7.28 -6.10 3.20
C CYS A 198 7.84 -7.47 3.65
N GLU A 199 9.16 -7.63 3.66
CA GLU A 199 9.86 -8.85 4.11
C GLU A 199 10.07 -8.89 5.63
N ASP A 200 10.06 -7.73 6.29
CA ASP A 200 10.30 -7.62 7.73
C ASP A 200 9.02 -7.67 8.57
N LEU A 201 7.83 -7.57 7.96
CA LEU A 201 6.52 -7.44 8.64
C LEU A 201 6.30 -8.44 9.80
N PHE A 202 6.79 -9.67 9.68
CA PHE A 202 6.65 -10.73 10.68
C PHE A 202 7.89 -10.95 11.57
N LYS A 203 8.98 -10.21 11.36
CA LYS A 203 10.21 -10.24 12.17
C LYS A 203 10.10 -9.24 13.33
N GLY A 204 10.40 -9.65 14.56
CA GLY A 204 10.32 -8.79 15.75
C GLY A 204 11.33 -7.62 15.76
N PRO A 205 11.10 -6.54 16.53
CA PRO A 205 11.91 -5.32 16.48
C PRO A 205 13.42 -5.53 16.71
N ALA A 206 13.78 -6.46 17.61
CA ALA A 206 15.18 -6.82 17.89
C ALA A 206 15.96 -7.37 16.67
N HIS A 207 15.26 -7.87 15.64
CA HIS A 207 15.87 -8.31 14.38
C HIS A 207 15.90 -7.22 13.29
N ARG A 208 15.13 -6.13 13.44
CA ARG A 208 15.09 -5.01 12.49
C ARG A 208 16.23 -4.00 12.71
N HIS A 209 16.80 -3.95 13.90
CA HIS A 209 17.84 -2.99 14.29
C HIS A 209 19.26 -3.59 14.40
N GLN A 210 19.79 -4.13 13.29
CA GLN A 210 21.23 -4.25 13.12
C GLN A 210 21.75 -3.06 12.29
N PRO A 211 22.85 -2.39 12.69
CA PRO A 211 23.37 -1.25 11.95
C PRO A 211 23.91 -1.68 10.59
N ILE A 212 23.42 -1.06 9.51
CA ILE A 212 23.87 -1.31 8.15
C ILE A 212 25.36 -0.97 8.06
N ARG A 213 26.21 -2.00 8.01
CA ARG A 213 27.64 -1.86 7.76
C ARG A 213 27.82 -1.60 6.27
N ALA A 214 28.25 -0.39 5.92
CA ALA A 214 28.42 0.00 4.53
C ALA A 214 29.31 -0.99 3.77
N GLU A 215 28.80 -1.50 2.64
CA GLU A 215 29.56 -2.33 1.71
C GLU A 215 30.60 -1.47 0.98
N LEU A 216 31.81 -1.42 1.54
CA LEU A 216 32.98 -1.02 0.78
C LEU A 216 33.38 -2.16 -0.15
N THR A 217 33.57 -1.83 -1.43
CA THR A 217 34.03 -2.75 -2.47
C THR A 217 35.38 -3.37 -2.11
N GLU A 218 35.45 -4.69 -1.96
CA GLU A 218 36.73 -5.41 -1.94
C GLU A 218 37.09 -5.91 -3.35
N GLU A 219 38.34 -5.67 -3.74
CA GLU A 219 38.89 -6.06 -5.04
C GLU A 219 39.38 -7.52 -5.06
N GLN A 220 39.79 -7.99 -6.25
CA GLN A 220 40.17 -9.37 -6.49
C GLN A 220 41.47 -9.78 -5.76
N GLY A 221 41.38 -10.82 -4.93
CA GLY A 221 42.53 -11.48 -4.31
C GLY A 221 42.64 -12.96 -4.68
N THR A 222 43.48 -13.32 -5.66
CA THR A 222 43.73 -14.72 -6.04
C THR A 222 44.89 -15.34 -5.29
N GLN A 223 44.70 -16.54 -4.72
CA GLN A 223 45.79 -17.48 -4.45
C GLN A 223 45.30 -18.94 -4.46
N THR A 224 46.22 -19.90 -4.53
CA THR A 224 45.94 -21.28 -4.97
C THR A 224 46.75 -22.34 -4.21
N LYS A 225 46.32 -23.61 -4.35
CA LYS A 225 46.90 -24.86 -3.79
C LYS A 225 46.56 -25.08 -2.31
N SER A 226 46.52 -26.32 -1.80
CA SER A 226 47.01 -27.60 -2.34
C SER A 226 45.92 -28.70 -2.45
N LYS A 227 46.35 -29.95 -2.72
CA LYS A 227 45.55 -31.09 -3.20
C LYS A 227 45.98 -32.37 -2.46
N GLU A 228 45.05 -33.34 -2.34
CA GLU A 228 45.24 -34.67 -1.72
C GLU A 228 45.58 -34.63 -0.20
N GLU A 229 45.09 -35.54 0.65
CA GLU A 229 45.12 -37.00 0.52
C GLU A 229 44.08 -37.74 1.42
N ASN A 230 43.93 -39.06 1.21
CA ASN A 230 43.41 -40.10 2.12
C ASN A 230 41.89 -40.21 2.43
N GLU A 231 41.22 -40.95 1.53
CA GLU A 231 40.17 -41.91 1.91
C GLU A 231 40.65 -42.85 3.04
N SER A 232 40.05 -42.80 4.23
CA SER A 232 40.32 -43.84 5.27
C SER A 232 39.25 -43.97 6.36
N ILE A 233 38.45 -42.94 6.60
CA ILE A 233 37.55 -42.86 7.77
C ILE A 233 36.14 -43.40 7.46
N PHE A 234 35.62 -43.14 6.26
CA PHE A 234 34.24 -43.51 5.87
C PHE A 234 33.97 -45.03 5.95
N ASN A 235 34.92 -45.84 5.46
CA ASN A 235 34.81 -47.31 5.44
C ASN A 235 35.00 -48.00 6.80
N LYS A 236 35.24 -47.25 7.90
CA LYS A 236 35.26 -47.79 9.27
C LYS A 236 34.00 -47.48 10.09
N ALA A 237 33.20 -46.48 9.71
CA ALA A 237 31.90 -46.23 10.33
C ALA A 237 30.86 -47.31 9.94
N MET A 238 30.94 -47.83 8.70
CA MET A 238 29.88 -48.62 8.07
C MET A 238 29.83 -50.13 8.47
N GLN A 239 30.43 -50.52 9.59
CA GLN A 239 30.35 -51.89 10.12
C GLN A 239 29.76 -52.02 11.54
N SER A 240 29.44 -50.92 12.24
CA SER A 240 29.00 -50.97 13.65
C SER A 240 27.50 -50.69 13.88
N VAL A 241 26.67 -50.67 12.83
CA VAL A 241 25.23 -50.30 12.92
C VAL A 241 24.30 -51.47 12.55
N LYS A 242 24.78 -52.72 12.63
CA LYS A 242 23.98 -53.93 12.30
C LYS A 242 23.72 -54.84 13.51
N THR A 243 23.62 -54.26 14.71
CA THR A 243 23.26 -54.98 15.95
C THR A 243 22.51 -54.05 16.91
N THR A 244 21.62 -54.62 17.74
CA THR A 244 20.91 -53.95 18.84
C THR A 244 19.76 -53.01 18.46
N PHE A 245 18.86 -53.47 17.58
CA PHE A 245 17.47 -52.96 17.55
C PHE A 245 16.63 -53.74 18.59
N THR A 246 16.80 -53.46 19.89
CA THR A 246 15.85 -53.91 20.95
C THR A 246 16.12 -53.27 22.32
N LYS A 247 15.37 -52.22 22.65
CA LYS A 247 14.46 -52.19 23.82
C LYS A 247 13.57 -50.96 23.80
N PHE A 248 12.37 -51.12 24.33
CA PHE A 248 11.24 -50.19 24.30
C PHE A 248 10.79 -49.96 25.76
N PHE A 249 10.15 -48.81 26.03
CA PHE A 249 9.44 -48.43 27.28
C PHE A 249 10.25 -48.09 28.58
N VAL A 250 10.21 -46.79 28.96
CA VAL A 250 9.67 -46.22 30.24
C VAL A 250 10.43 -46.52 31.58
N PRO A 251 10.37 -45.66 32.64
CA PRO A 251 9.61 -44.42 32.88
C PRO A 251 10.42 -43.14 33.20
N ILE A 252 9.68 -42.04 33.42
CA ILE A 252 10.09 -40.76 34.01
C ILE A 252 10.61 -40.93 35.46
N ARG A 253 11.48 -40.01 35.91
CA ARG A 253 11.61 -39.59 37.31
C ARG A 253 11.71 -38.07 37.40
N GLU A 254 10.94 -37.50 38.32
CA GLU A 254 11.07 -36.12 38.79
C GLU A 254 12.04 -36.07 39.98
N GLU A 255 12.71 -34.93 40.19
CA GLU A 255 12.84 -34.27 41.51
C GLU A 255 13.27 -32.79 41.27
N PRO A 256 12.98 -31.86 42.20
CA PRO A 256 12.98 -30.41 41.92
C PRO A 256 14.27 -29.67 42.31
N SER A 257 14.44 -28.44 41.80
CA SER A 257 15.48 -27.50 42.25
C SER A 257 14.96 -26.06 42.38
N GLU A 258 14.62 -25.70 43.63
CA GLU A 258 14.62 -24.39 44.30
C GLU A 258 14.36 -23.08 43.52
N GLU A 259 13.42 -22.28 44.05
CA GLU A 259 13.04 -20.95 43.54
C GLU A 259 14.10 -19.88 43.88
N GLY A 260 14.45 -19.04 42.89
CA GLY A 260 15.22 -17.81 43.05
C GLY A 260 14.36 -16.56 42.84
N PRO A 261 14.71 -15.39 43.41
CA PRO A 261 13.77 -14.28 43.57
C PRO A 261 13.36 -13.61 42.25
N ILE A 262 12.07 -13.27 42.18
CA ILE A 262 11.39 -12.60 41.06
C ILE A 262 12.14 -11.31 40.67
N ARG A 263 12.78 -11.33 39.50
CA ARG A 263 12.98 -10.11 38.71
C ARG A 263 11.70 -9.84 37.94
N ALA A 264 11.33 -8.57 37.79
CA ALA A 264 10.18 -8.19 36.97
C ALA A 264 10.39 -8.68 35.53
N GLU A 265 9.45 -9.48 35.03
CA GLU A 265 9.48 -10.00 33.67
C GLU A 265 9.30 -8.85 32.69
N LEU A 266 10.38 -8.51 31.98
CA LEU A 266 10.23 -7.94 30.64
C LEU A 266 9.49 -9.00 29.82
N LYS A 267 8.34 -8.64 29.25
CA LYS A 267 7.66 -9.51 28.29
C LYS A 267 8.63 -9.80 27.15
N GLU A 268 9.03 -11.05 26.97
CA GLU A 268 9.54 -11.49 25.68
C GLU A 268 8.38 -11.38 24.67
N GLU A 269 8.56 -10.54 23.66
CA GLU A 269 7.55 -10.40 22.60
C GLU A 269 7.51 -11.68 21.78
N GLY A 270 6.40 -12.41 21.87
CA GLY A 270 6.16 -13.59 21.05
C GLY A 270 6.16 -13.27 19.55
N PRO A 271 6.35 -14.27 18.68
CA PRO A 271 6.42 -14.05 17.24
C PRO A 271 5.17 -13.35 16.71
N ILE A 272 5.38 -12.35 15.83
CA ILE A 272 4.30 -11.56 15.23
C ILE A 272 3.39 -12.50 14.43
N ARG A 273 2.15 -12.68 14.90
CA ARG A 273 1.15 -13.53 14.23
C ARG A 273 0.28 -12.73 13.28
N THR A 274 -0.29 -11.62 13.76
CA THR A 274 -1.26 -10.82 13.01
C THR A 274 -0.71 -9.42 12.73
N VAL A 275 -0.54 -9.08 11.45
CA VAL A 275 -0.16 -7.74 10.98
C VAL A 275 -1.40 -7.06 10.41
N LEU A 276 -1.79 -5.91 10.95
CA LEU A 276 -2.87 -5.07 10.44
C LEU A 276 -2.31 -3.82 9.74
N THR A 277 -2.41 -3.79 8.42
CA THR A 277 -1.89 -2.70 7.57
C THR A 277 -3.00 -1.71 7.21
N LYS A 278 -2.91 -0.51 7.78
CA LYS A 278 -3.79 0.62 7.51
C LYS A 278 -3.29 1.43 6.30
N GLY A 279 -4.19 2.21 5.69
CA GLY A 279 -3.85 3.23 4.68
C GLY A 279 -5.09 3.71 3.92
N VAL A 280 -5.05 4.90 3.33
CA VAL A 280 -6.19 5.48 2.58
C VAL A 280 -6.56 4.65 1.34
N ALA A 281 -7.65 4.97 0.65
CA ALA A 281 -7.92 4.40 -0.67
C ALA A 281 -6.84 4.80 -1.69
N GLY A 282 -6.70 4.01 -2.76
CA GLY A 282 -5.73 4.29 -3.83
C GLY A 282 -4.25 4.16 -3.46
N VAL A 283 -3.90 4.02 -2.16
CA VAL A 283 -2.51 4.04 -1.66
C VAL A 283 -1.68 2.82 -2.08
N GLY A 284 -2.34 1.78 -2.64
CA GLY A 284 -1.69 0.60 -3.19
C GLY A 284 -1.71 -0.65 -2.30
N LYS A 285 -2.52 -0.70 -1.22
CA LYS A 285 -2.64 -1.88 -0.31
C LYS A 285 -2.81 -3.21 -1.08
N THR A 286 -3.79 -3.26 -2.00
CA THR A 286 -4.05 -4.42 -2.86
C THR A 286 -2.90 -4.75 -3.82
N VAL A 287 -2.21 -3.73 -4.34
CA VAL A 287 -1.05 -3.92 -5.24
C VAL A 287 0.14 -4.49 -4.46
N LEU A 288 0.30 -4.08 -3.19
CA LEU A 288 1.33 -4.57 -2.27
C LEU A 288 1.10 -6.03 -1.87
N THR A 289 -0.14 -6.43 -1.57
CA THR A 289 -0.49 -7.83 -1.26
C THR A 289 -0.36 -8.74 -2.49
N GLN A 290 -0.75 -8.27 -3.67
CA GLN A 290 -0.50 -8.94 -4.95
C GLN A 290 1.00 -9.07 -5.26
N LYS A 291 1.80 -8.01 -5.06
CA LYS A 291 3.25 -8.03 -5.25
C LYS A 291 3.94 -9.05 -4.34
N LEU A 292 3.60 -9.09 -3.05
CA LEU A 292 4.15 -10.09 -2.13
C LEU A 292 3.76 -11.52 -2.54
N SER A 293 2.51 -11.72 -2.94
CA SER A 293 2.02 -13.03 -3.42
C SER A 293 2.80 -13.50 -4.66
N LEU A 294 3.10 -12.57 -5.58
CA LEU A 294 3.92 -12.83 -6.76
C LEU A 294 5.38 -13.10 -6.41
N ASP A 295 5.98 -12.33 -5.50
CA ASP A 295 7.38 -12.52 -5.07
C ASP A 295 7.58 -13.83 -4.31
N TRP A 296 6.64 -14.24 -3.45
CA TRP A 296 6.66 -15.56 -2.82
C TRP A 296 6.56 -16.68 -3.86
N ALA A 297 5.67 -16.51 -4.84
CA ALA A 297 5.44 -17.47 -5.90
C ALA A 297 6.62 -17.59 -6.89
N GLU A 298 7.34 -16.50 -7.14
CA GLU A 298 8.58 -16.48 -7.94
C GLU A 298 9.85 -16.76 -7.10
N GLY A 299 9.70 -17.06 -5.80
CA GLY A 299 10.78 -17.54 -4.94
C GLY A 299 11.64 -16.46 -4.26
N ARG A 300 11.27 -15.17 -4.39
CA ARG A 300 12.04 -14.03 -3.86
C ARG A 300 11.78 -13.72 -2.38
N ALA A 301 10.54 -13.82 -1.90
CA ALA A 301 10.15 -13.33 -0.56
C ALA A 301 9.53 -14.45 0.32
N HIS A 302 9.68 -14.34 1.66
CA HIS A 302 9.05 -15.23 2.67
C HIS A 302 9.14 -16.75 2.35
N GLN A 303 10.32 -17.26 1.97
CA GLN A 303 10.48 -18.69 1.64
C GLN A 303 10.45 -19.63 2.88
N ASP A 304 10.34 -19.07 4.08
CA ASP A 304 9.96 -19.78 5.31
C ASP A 304 8.46 -20.13 5.37
N VAL A 305 7.63 -19.44 4.59
CA VAL A 305 6.20 -19.74 4.40
C VAL A 305 6.04 -20.85 3.36
N GLN A 306 5.41 -21.95 3.77
CA GLN A 306 5.17 -23.13 2.93
C GLN A 306 3.96 -22.99 2.02
N LEU A 307 2.91 -22.28 2.44
CA LEU A 307 1.69 -22.02 1.66
C LEU A 307 1.19 -20.59 1.93
N LEU A 308 0.79 -19.88 0.87
CA LEU A 308 0.30 -18.50 0.92
C LEU A 308 -1.10 -18.44 0.28
N PHE A 309 -2.10 -17.98 1.05
CA PHE A 309 -3.49 -17.88 0.62
C PHE A 309 -3.98 -16.43 0.62
N PRO A 310 -4.01 -15.76 -0.55
CA PRO A 310 -4.49 -14.39 -0.68
C PRO A 310 -6.01 -14.36 -0.97
N PHE A 311 -6.78 -13.92 0.03
CA PHE A 311 -8.21 -13.65 -0.05
C PHE A 311 -8.47 -12.14 -0.06
N THR A 312 -9.56 -11.72 -0.70
CA THR A 312 -10.20 -10.43 -0.46
C THR A 312 -11.46 -10.61 0.39
N PHE A 313 -11.80 -9.62 1.23
CA PHE A 313 -13.11 -9.64 1.90
C PHE A 313 -14.28 -9.53 0.91
N ARG A 314 -14.05 -9.00 -0.30
CA ARG A 314 -15.04 -9.00 -1.40
C ARG A 314 -15.43 -10.41 -1.85
N GLU A 315 -14.46 -11.31 -2.02
CA GLU A 315 -14.69 -12.73 -2.33
C GLU A 315 -15.43 -13.43 -1.19
N LEU A 316 -15.01 -13.19 0.07
CA LEU A 316 -15.59 -13.83 1.25
C LEU A 316 -17.05 -13.39 1.53
N ASN A 317 -17.42 -12.14 1.20
CA ASN A 317 -18.78 -11.63 1.33
C ASN A 317 -19.82 -12.42 0.52
N VAL A 318 -19.43 -13.11 -0.57
CA VAL A 318 -20.34 -13.89 -1.42
C VAL A 318 -20.83 -15.15 -0.72
N LEU A 319 -20.08 -15.65 0.28
CA LEU A 319 -20.34 -16.91 0.98
C LEU A 319 -21.07 -16.73 2.32
N ARG A 320 -21.66 -15.56 2.54
CA ARG A 320 -22.29 -15.12 3.81
C ARG A 320 -23.34 -16.08 4.36
N ASP A 321 -24.12 -16.71 3.48
CA ASP A 321 -25.24 -17.60 3.83
C ASP A 321 -24.89 -19.09 3.57
N THR A 322 -23.60 -19.43 3.57
CA THR A 322 -23.10 -20.80 3.34
C THR A 322 -22.12 -21.26 4.42
N GLU A 323 -22.22 -22.53 4.82
CA GLU A 323 -21.26 -23.16 5.72
C GLU A 323 -20.14 -23.88 4.96
N TYR A 324 -18.94 -23.84 5.54
CA TYR A 324 -17.76 -24.58 5.09
C TYR A 324 -16.93 -25.01 6.31
N SER A 325 -16.14 -26.07 6.20
CA SER A 325 -14.92 -26.18 7.00
C SER A 325 -13.78 -25.35 6.39
N LEU A 326 -12.75 -25.02 7.18
CA LEU A 326 -11.59 -24.26 6.66
C LEU A 326 -10.86 -25.02 5.54
N VAL A 327 -10.81 -26.35 5.61
CA VAL A 327 -10.26 -27.19 4.54
C VAL A 327 -11.10 -27.06 3.25
N GLU A 328 -12.42 -27.07 3.36
CA GLU A 328 -13.31 -26.93 2.19
C GLU A 328 -13.29 -25.52 1.61
N LEU A 329 -13.21 -24.48 2.44
CA LEU A 329 -13.07 -23.08 2.02
C LEU A 329 -11.75 -22.88 1.23
N LEU A 330 -10.65 -23.46 1.71
CA LEU A 330 -9.37 -23.48 0.98
C LEU A 330 -9.49 -24.25 -0.35
N HIS A 331 -10.17 -25.40 -0.37
CA HIS A 331 -10.40 -26.17 -1.58
C HIS A 331 -11.38 -25.53 -2.57
N HIS A 332 -12.26 -24.64 -2.11
CA HIS A 332 -13.17 -23.86 -2.94
C HIS A 332 -12.39 -22.83 -3.77
N PHE A 333 -11.66 -21.93 -3.10
CA PHE A 333 -10.90 -20.86 -3.77
C PHE A 333 -9.58 -21.33 -4.40
N PHE A 334 -8.89 -22.31 -3.79
CA PHE A 334 -7.58 -22.80 -4.23
C PHE A 334 -7.66 -24.28 -4.59
N SER A 335 -8.38 -24.60 -5.67
CA SER A 335 -8.59 -25.97 -6.16
C SER A 335 -7.30 -26.79 -6.37
N GLN A 336 -6.16 -26.12 -6.54
CA GLN A 336 -4.81 -26.68 -6.60
C GLN A 336 -4.39 -27.42 -5.32
N THR A 337 -5.03 -27.12 -4.19
CA THR A 337 -4.72 -27.66 -2.86
C THR A 337 -5.53 -28.88 -2.45
N LYS A 338 -6.48 -29.35 -3.29
CA LYS A 338 -7.39 -30.50 -3.04
C LYS A 338 -6.72 -31.86 -2.72
N GLY A 339 -5.38 -31.92 -2.67
CA GLY A 339 -4.58 -33.05 -2.17
C GLY A 339 -4.05 -32.87 -0.74
N LEU A 340 -4.53 -31.87 0.01
CA LEU A 340 -4.19 -31.59 1.41
C LEU A 340 -5.41 -31.82 2.31
N CYS A 341 -5.19 -32.37 3.51
CA CYS A 341 -6.28 -32.65 4.46
C CYS A 341 -6.01 -32.10 5.87
N SER A 342 -4.83 -31.55 6.13
CA SER A 342 -4.50 -30.81 7.36
C SER A 342 -3.47 -29.73 7.05
N PHE A 343 -3.63 -28.60 7.74
CA PHE A 343 -2.76 -27.42 7.65
C PHE A 343 -2.09 -27.08 9.00
N GLN A 344 -2.41 -27.81 10.07
CA GLN A 344 -2.01 -27.50 11.45
C GLN A 344 -0.48 -27.48 11.66
N GLN A 345 0.24 -28.34 10.92
CA GLN A 345 1.71 -28.47 10.99
C GLN A 345 2.46 -27.66 9.92
N LEU A 346 1.77 -26.81 9.16
CA LEU A 346 2.36 -26.06 8.04
C LEU A 346 2.58 -24.59 8.41
N GLN A 347 3.65 -24.00 7.87
CA GLN A 347 3.85 -22.54 7.93
C GLN A 347 2.96 -21.89 6.86
N VAL A 348 1.74 -21.50 7.25
CA VAL A 348 0.75 -20.88 6.37
C VAL A 348 0.70 -19.37 6.59
N LEU A 349 0.68 -18.59 5.52
CA LEU A 349 0.35 -17.17 5.52
C LEU A 349 -1.02 -16.96 4.85
N PHE A 350 -1.98 -16.43 5.60
CA PHE A 350 -3.20 -15.87 5.03
C PHE A 350 -3.03 -14.37 4.81
N ILE A 351 -3.44 -13.88 3.64
CA ILE A 351 -3.58 -12.46 3.38
C ILE A 351 -5.06 -12.17 3.19
N PHE A 352 -5.61 -11.21 3.93
CA PHE A 352 -7.00 -10.76 3.85
C PHE A 352 -7.04 -9.28 3.45
N ASP A 353 -7.26 -9.01 2.17
CA ASP A 353 -7.24 -7.66 1.61
C ASP A 353 -8.64 -7.00 1.69
N GLY A 354 -8.70 -5.73 2.11
CA GLY A 354 -9.91 -4.91 2.06
C GLY A 354 -10.91 -5.12 3.21
N LEU A 355 -10.47 -5.15 4.47
CA LEU A 355 -11.38 -5.25 5.64
C LEU A 355 -12.45 -4.13 5.68
N ASP A 356 -12.15 -2.95 5.14
CA ASP A 356 -13.12 -1.85 4.97
C ASP A 356 -14.30 -2.18 4.04
N GLU A 357 -14.27 -3.34 3.41
CA GLU A 357 -15.26 -3.83 2.45
C GLU A 357 -15.99 -5.08 2.98
N CYS A 358 -15.65 -5.53 4.18
CA CYS A 358 -16.30 -6.66 4.86
C CYS A 358 -17.76 -6.33 5.24
N ARG A 359 -18.68 -7.24 4.89
CA ARG A 359 -20.11 -7.23 5.27
C ARG A 359 -20.51 -8.41 6.16
N LEU A 360 -19.54 -9.26 6.51
CA LEU A 360 -19.71 -10.40 7.41
C LEU A 360 -19.75 -9.91 8.88
N PRO A 361 -20.65 -10.43 9.74
CA PRO A 361 -20.80 -9.95 11.12
C PRO A 361 -19.74 -10.56 12.06
N LEU A 362 -18.55 -9.96 12.11
CA LEU A 362 -17.41 -10.43 12.90
C LEU A 362 -17.59 -10.19 14.43
N ASP A 363 -18.49 -10.93 15.10
CA ASP A 363 -18.72 -10.82 16.55
C ASP A 363 -17.68 -11.60 17.38
N PHE A 364 -16.52 -10.98 17.57
CA PHE A 364 -15.45 -11.50 18.43
C PHE A 364 -15.87 -11.80 19.89
N SER A 365 -17.01 -11.27 20.36
CA SER A 365 -17.52 -11.49 21.72
C SER A 365 -18.46 -12.69 21.87
N ARG A 366 -19.20 -13.07 20.81
CA ARG A 366 -20.20 -14.15 20.84
C ARG A 366 -19.86 -15.38 20.01
N THR A 367 -19.06 -15.24 18.96
CA THR A 367 -18.67 -16.36 18.10
C THR A 367 -17.99 -17.47 18.90
N ARG A 368 -18.51 -18.70 18.79
CA ARG A 368 -18.01 -19.90 19.47
C ARG A 368 -16.54 -20.17 19.14
N VAL A 369 -15.85 -20.87 20.04
CA VAL A 369 -14.42 -21.21 19.84
C VAL A 369 -14.31 -22.44 18.95
N LEU A 370 -13.85 -22.24 17.72
CA LEU A 370 -13.51 -23.29 16.75
C LEU A 370 -12.00 -23.55 16.80
N THR A 371 -11.61 -24.82 16.68
CA THR A 371 -10.21 -25.26 16.76
C THR A 371 -9.82 -26.27 15.68
N GLU A 372 -10.75 -27.14 15.24
CA GLU A 372 -10.49 -28.13 14.20
C GLU A 372 -10.77 -27.59 12.78
N PRO A 373 -9.80 -27.61 11.85
CA PRO A 373 -9.98 -27.10 10.47
C PRO A 373 -11.02 -27.84 9.62
N THR A 374 -11.51 -28.99 10.08
CA THR A 374 -12.51 -29.83 9.41
C THR A 374 -13.92 -29.69 9.99
N GLU A 375 -14.14 -28.83 10.99
CA GLU A 375 -15.49 -28.53 11.50
C GLU A 375 -16.20 -27.54 10.57
N SER A 376 -17.47 -27.80 10.25
CA SER A 376 -18.32 -26.89 9.46
C SER A 376 -18.79 -25.69 10.30
N ALA A 377 -18.70 -24.50 9.71
CA ALA A 377 -19.16 -23.25 10.30
C ALA A 377 -19.48 -22.22 9.21
N SER A 378 -20.14 -21.12 9.56
CA SER A 378 -20.26 -19.98 8.66
C SER A 378 -18.91 -19.25 8.49
N VAL A 379 -18.78 -18.49 7.40
CA VAL A 379 -17.50 -17.87 7.03
C VAL A 379 -17.04 -16.84 8.06
N GLU A 380 -17.95 -16.08 8.70
CA GLU A 380 -17.59 -15.20 9.82
C GLU A 380 -17.06 -15.97 11.04
N GLU A 381 -17.60 -17.16 11.36
CA GLU A 381 -17.09 -17.95 12.48
C GLU A 381 -15.68 -18.48 12.21
N LEU A 382 -15.39 -18.91 10.98
CA LEU A 382 -14.04 -19.31 10.57
C LEU A 382 -13.06 -18.12 10.65
N LEU A 383 -13.44 -16.95 10.12
CA LEU A 383 -12.59 -15.76 10.10
C LEU A 383 -12.32 -15.22 11.51
N VAL A 384 -13.34 -15.11 12.36
CA VAL A 384 -13.17 -14.68 13.76
C VAL A 384 -12.24 -15.64 14.52
N ASN A 385 -12.36 -16.96 14.35
CA ASN A 385 -11.50 -17.91 15.03
C ASN A 385 -10.07 -17.96 14.45
N LEU A 386 -9.89 -17.73 13.14
CA LEU A 386 -8.57 -17.53 12.54
C LEU A 386 -7.88 -16.30 13.14
N ILE A 387 -8.57 -15.15 13.16
CA ILE A 387 -8.04 -13.87 13.65
C ILE A 387 -7.74 -13.93 15.16
N ARG A 388 -8.67 -14.48 15.95
CA ARG A 388 -8.53 -14.76 17.40
C ARG A 388 -7.38 -15.75 17.70
N GLY A 389 -7.01 -16.59 16.73
CA GLY A 389 -5.92 -17.56 16.86
C GLY A 389 -6.28 -18.89 17.50
N SER A 390 -7.58 -19.16 17.72
CA SER A 390 -8.08 -20.48 18.12
C SER A 390 -8.07 -21.49 16.97
N LEU A 391 -8.32 -21.03 15.74
CA LEU A 391 -8.22 -21.84 14.53
C LEU A 391 -6.89 -21.56 13.81
N LEU A 392 -6.14 -22.62 13.49
CA LEU A 392 -4.74 -22.58 13.03
C LEU A 392 -3.86 -21.56 13.81
N PRO A 393 -3.52 -21.84 15.08
CA PRO A 393 -2.69 -20.94 15.89
C PRO A 393 -1.32 -20.64 15.24
N SER A 394 -0.75 -21.62 14.54
CA SER A 394 0.53 -21.54 13.81
C SER A 394 0.52 -20.69 12.54
N ALA A 395 -0.65 -20.31 12.02
CA ALA A 395 -0.76 -19.52 10.80
C ALA A 395 -0.50 -18.03 11.05
N ARG A 396 0.24 -17.38 10.14
CA ARG A 396 0.44 -15.93 10.11
C ARG A 396 -0.69 -15.28 9.32
N LEU A 397 -1.10 -14.09 9.75
CA LEU A 397 -2.18 -13.31 9.14
C LEU A 397 -1.67 -11.92 8.75
N TRP A 398 -1.94 -11.51 7.52
CA TRP A 398 -1.77 -10.13 7.08
C TRP A 398 -3.12 -9.57 6.63
N ILE A 399 -3.57 -8.48 7.23
CA ILE A 399 -4.90 -7.91 7.00
C ILE A 399 -4.72 -6.47 6.52
N THR A 400 -5.36 -6.08 5.42
CA THR A 400 -5.30 -4.68 4.92
C THR A 400 -6.64 -3.96 5.13
N THR A 401 -6.58 -2.66 5.42
CA THR A 401 -7.79 -1.88 5.75
C THR A 401 -7.61 -0.37 5.54
N ARG A 402 -8.71 0.38 5.39
CA ARG A 402 -8.74 1.83 5.66
C ARG A 402 -8.74 2.10 7.18
N PRO A 403 -8.15 3.21 7.66
CA PRO A 403 -8.12 3.54 9.09
C PRO A 403 -9.50 3.47 9.76
N ALA A 404 -10.55 3.91 9.06
CA ALA A 404 -11.94 3.92 9.51
C ALA A 404 -12.53 2.56 9.90
N ALA A 405 -12.05 1.45 9.31
CA ALA A 405 -12.54 0.10 9.56
C ALA A 405 -11.59 -0.76 10.41
N ALA A 406 -10.43 -0.23 10.79
CA ALA A 406 -9.43 -0.96 11.56
C ALA A 406 -9.91 -1.37 12.98
N ASN A 407 -10.99 -0.76 13.47
CA ASN A 407 -11.66 -1.08 14.72
C ASN A 407 -12.64 -2.27 14.64
N GLN A 408 -12.88 -2.84 13.44
CA GLN A 408 -13.63 -4.09 13.32
C GLN A 408 -12.90 -5.30 13.93
N ILE A 409 -11.57 -5.19 14.10
CA ILE A 409 -10.74 -6.22 14.74
C ILE A 409 -10.30 -5.68 16.12
N PRO A 410 -10.52 -6.45 17.21
CA PRO A 410 -10.05 -6.07 18.55
C PRO A 410 -8.52 -5.94 18.61
N ALA A 411 -8.02 -4.96 19.36
CA ALA A 411 -6.59 -4.65 19.42
C ALA A 411 -5.76 -5.83 19.95
N GLU A 412 -6.31 -6.63 20.87
CA GLU A 412 -5.73 -7.85 21.42
C GLU A 412 -5.52 -8.97 20.39
N CYS A 413 -6.18 -8.92 19.23
CA CYS A 413 -5.99 -9.86 18.12
C CYS A 413 -4.87 -9.43 17.15
N VAL A 414 -4.29 -8.24 17.31
CA VAL A 414 -3.32 -7.63 16.40
C VAL A 414 -1.94 -7.58 17.05
N SER A 415 -0.98 -8.32 16.50
CA SER A 415 0.40 -8.34 16.99
C SER A 415 1.20 -7.11 16.56
N MET A 416 0.91 -6.56 15.38
CA MET A 416 1.56 -5.35 14.86
C MET A 416 0.62 -4.55 13.97
N VAL A 417 0.63 -3.22 14.13
CA VAL A 417 0.00 -2.28 13.19
C VAL A 417 1.07 -1.70 12.28
N THR A 418 0.77 -1.57 10.99
CA THR A 418 1.60 -0.85 10.01
C THR A 418 0.73 0.10 9.20
N GLU A 419 1.36 1.10 8.57
CA GLU A 419 0.66 2.08 7.74
C GLU A 419 1.38 2.26 6.39
N VAL A 420 0.66 2.04 5.29
CA VAL A 420 1.12 2.40 3.94
C VAL A 420 0.81 3.88 3.72
N ARG A 421 1.86 4.70 3.54
CA ARG A 421 1.71 6.13 3.30
C ARG A 421 1.53 6.48 1.83
N GLY A 422 2.20 5.75 0.94
CA GLY A 422 2.15 5.95 -0.51
C GLY A 422 3.52 6.24 -1.09
N PHE A 423 3.59 7.15 -2.05
CA PHE A 423 4.83 7.60 -2.69
C PHE A 423 5.42 8.84 -1.99
N SER A 424 6.67 8.70 -1.54
CA SER A 424 7.56 9.84 -1.31
C SER A 424 7.90 10.54 -2.63
N ASP A 425 8.42 11.76 -2.56
CA ASP A 425 8.71 12.59 -3.74
C ASP A 425 9.66 11.93 -4.78
N PRO A 426 10.74 11.22 -4.39
CA PRO A 426 11.53 10.42 -5.33
C PRO A 426 10.72 9.29 -5.99
N GLN A 427 9.80 8.65 -5.26
CA GLN A 427 8.93 7.58 -5.79
C GLN A 427 7.87 8.13 -6.77
N LYS A 428 7.36 9.36 -6.55
CA LYS A 428 6.50 10.07 -7.51
C LYS A 428 7.20 10.20 -8.86
N GLU A 429 8.43 10.73 -8.87
CA GLU A 429 9.20 10.87 -10.11
C GLU A 429 9.56 9.51 -10.74
N GLN A 430 9.95 8.52 -9.92
CA GLN A 430 10.28 7.18 -10.39
C GLN A 430 9.08 6.52 -11.10
N TYR A 431 7.86 6.70 -10.56
CA TYR A 431 6.64 6.24 -11.20
C TYR A 431 6.44 6.88 -12.58
N PHE A 432 6.55 8.21 -12.70
CA PHE A 432 6.37 8.89 -13.99
C PHE A 432 7.46 8.52 -15.01
N ARG A 433 8.73 8.37 -14.61
CA ARG A 433 9.81 7.88 -15.50
C ARG A 433 9.61 6.43 -15.96
N LYS A 434 9.04 5.55 -15.11
CA LYS A 434 8.63 4.20 -15.56
C LYS A 434 7.46 4.24 -16.54
N ARG A 435 6.54 5.21 -16.38
CA ARG A 435 5.25 5.21 -17.09
C ARG A 435 5.25 5.94 -18.44
N PHE A 436 6.21 6.83 -18.68
CA PHE A 436 6.43 7.53 -19.95
C PHE A 436 7.71 7.03 -20.61
N ARG A 437 7.62 6.54 -21.85
CA ARG A 437 8.75 5.88 -22.56
C ARG A 437 9.83 6.84 -23.08
N ASP A 438 9.54 8.13 -23.11
CA ASP A 438 10.44 9.18 -23.59
C ASP A 438 10.81 10.09 -22.42
N GLU A 439 12.11 10.26 -22.15
CA GLU A 439 12.58 11.00 -20.97
C GLU A 439 12.28 12.50 -21.05
N GLN A 440 12.13 13.09 -22.26
CA GLN A 440 11.70 14.47 -22.42
C GLN A 440 10.22 14.63 -22.07
N GLN A 441 9.38 13.68 -22.50
CA GLN A 441 7.97 13.61 -22.09
C GLN A 441 7.84 13.40 -20.58
N ALA A 442 8.59 12.45 -20.01
CA ALA A 442 8.60 12.19 -18.57
C ALA A 442 9.02 13.45 -17.77
N THR A 443 10.08 14.13 -18.22
CA THR A 443 10.56 15.39 -17.61
C THR A 443 9.52 16.51 -17.72
N ALA A 444 8.86 16.66 -18.87
CA ALA A 444 7.81 17.65 -19.07
C ALA A 444 6.58 17.37 -18.18
N VAL A 445 6.16 16.10 -18.05
CA VAL A 445 5.07 15.67 -17.16
C VAL A 445 5.41 15.94 -15.69
N ILE A 446 6.60 15.55 -15.24
CA ILE A 446 7.06 15.81 -13.87
C ILE A 446 7.09 17.33 -13.60
N SER A 447 7.59 18.14 -14.53
CA SER A 447 7.62 19.60 -14.41
C SER A 447 6.22 20.23 -14.40
N HIS A 448 5.26 19.70 -15.18
CA HIS A 448 3.88 20.18 -15.18
C HIS A 448 3.15 19.84 -13.89
N ILE A 449 3.34 18.61 -13.37
CA ILE A 449 2.69 18.19 -12.13
C ILE A 449 3.26 18.97 -10.93
N LYS A 450 4.59 19.19 -10.86
CA LYS A 450 5.18 20.03 -9.81
C LYS A 450 4.71 21.49 -9.87
N SER A 451 4.51 22.05 -11.06
CA SER A 451 4.00 23.43 -11.19
C SER A 451 2.54 23.61 -10.74
N ILE A 452 1.81 22.53 -10.47
CA ILE A 452 0.43 22.54 -9.95
C ILE A 452 0.38 21.74 -8.65
N HIS A 453 0.65 22.42 -7.54
CA HIS A 453 0.85 21.78 -6.24
C HIS A 453 -0.32 20.88 -5.78
N SER A 454 -1.58 21.19 -6.14
CA SER A 454 -2.74 20.33 -5.84
C SER A 454 -2.66 18.96 -6.53
N LEU A 455 -2.10 18.87 -7.74
CA LEU A 455 -1.84 17.60 -8.42
C LEU A 455 -0.63 16.88 -7.78
N TYR A 456 0.39 17.64 -7.37
CA TYR A 456 1.60 17.07 -6.74
C TYR A 456 1.38 16.52 -5.31
N ILE A 457 0.47 17.11 -4.53
CA ILE A 457 -0.04 16.52 -3.27
C ILE A 457 -0.72 15.19 -3.59
N MET A 458 -1.68 15.18 -4.52
CA MET A 458 -2.47 13.99 -4.82
C MET A 458 -1.61 12.83 -5.35
N CYS A 459 -0.52 13.12 -6.06
CA CYS A 459 0.52 12.14 -6.43
C CYS A 459 1.19 11.41 -5.24
N HIS A 460 0.98 11.81 -3.99
CA HIS A 460 1.36 10.99 -2.84
C HIS A 460 0.66 9.62 -2.86
N ILE A 461 -0.54 9.54 -3.46
CA ILE A 461 -1.33 8.31 -3.57
C ILE A 461 -1.24 7.78 -5.03
N PRO A 462 -0.73 6.54 -5.25
CA PRO A 462 -0.43 6.02 -6.60
C PRO A 462 -1.60 6.06 -7.61
N VAL A 463 -2.85 5.92 -7.17
CA VAL A 463 -4.02 5.99 -8.07
C VAL A 463 -4.11 7.33 -8.82
N PHE A 464 -3.70 8.44 -8.20
CA PHE A 464 -3.70 9.74 -8.88
C PHE A 464 -2.54 9.84 -9.87
N CYS A 465 -1.38 9.25 -9.58
CA CYS A 465 -0.30 9.14 -10.57
C CYS A 465 -0.75 8.34 -11.81
N TRP A 466 -1.56 7.30 -11.63
CA TRP A 466 -2.18 6.55 -12.72
C TRP A 466 -3.23 7.38 -13.49
N ILE A 467 -4.14 8.09 -12.81
CA ILE A 467 -5.11 9.00 -13.45
C ILE A 467 -4.38 10.09 -14.25
N LEU A 468 -3.40 10.75 -13.64
CA LEU A 468 -2.57 11.80 -14.25
C LEU A 468 -1.81 11.27 -15.48
N SER A 469 -1.17 10.10 -15.36
CA SER A 469 -0.47 9.48 -16.50
C SER A 469 -1.42 9.15 -17.64
N THR A 470 -2.60 8.60 -17.33
CA THR A 470 -3.61 8.21 -18.33
C THR A 470 -4.13 9.41 -19.12
N VAL A 471 -4.41 10.52 -18.43
CA VAL A 471 -4.89 11.76 -19.06
C VAL A 471 -3.78 12.50 -19.81
N LEU A 472 -2.61 12.70 -19.19
CA LEU A 472 -1.52 13.46 -19.80
C LEU A 472 -0.93 12.74 -21.01
N LEU A 473 -0.80 11.41 -20.97
CA LEU A 473 -0.39 10.62 -22.14
C LEU A 473 -1.34 10.83 -23.32
N HIS A 474 -2.66 10.70 -23.11
CA HIS A 474 -3.63 10.90 -24.19
C HIS A 474 -3.57 12.32 -24.77
N LEU A 475 -3.43 13.35 -23.92
CA LEU A 475 -3.32 14.73 -24.37
C LEU A 475 -2.02 14.98 -25.17
N MET A 476 -0.90 14.40 -24.75
CA MET A 476 0.39 14.51 -25.44
C MET A 476 0.47 13.69 -26.74
N GLU A 477 -0.31 12.61 -26.86
CA GLU A 477 -0.44 11.84 -28.10
C GLU A 477 -1.36 12.52 -29.14
N THR A 478 -2.31 13.38 -28.72
CA THR A 478 -3.15 14.13 -29.67
C THR A 478 -2.39 15.22 -30.41
N ARG A 479 -2.59 15.34 -31.73
CA ARG A 479 -1.92 16.33 -32.59
C ARG A 479 -2.34 17.79 -32.35
N GLU A 480 -3.38 18.01 -31.56
CA GLU A 480 -3.82 19.35 -31.17
C GLU A 480 -2.97 19.83 -29.99
N ARG A 481 -2.37 21.02 -30.11
CA ARG A 481 -1.73 21.71 -28.98
C ARG A 481 -2.81 22.25 -28.03
N ARG A 482 -3.45 21.36 -27.28
CA ARG A 482 -4.30 21.72 -26.13
C ARG A 482 -3.40 22.11 -24.96
N GLU A 483 -3.86 23.07 -24.16
CA GLU A 483 -3.23 23.37 -22.87
C GLU A 483 -3.40 22.17 -21.93
N LEU A 484 -2.40 21.91 -21.09
CA LEU A 484 -2.47 20.81 -20.12
C LEU A 484 -3.34 21.24 -18.93
N PRO A 485 -4.07 20.32 -18.26
CA PRO A 485 -5.00 20.69 -17.19
C PRO A 485 -4.28 21.34 -16.01
N HIS A 486 -4.85 22.43 -15.49
CA HIS A 486 -4.30 23.22 -14.40
C HIS A 486 -5.09 23.10 -13.08
N THR A 487 -6.23 22.40 -13.07
CA THR A 487 -7.05 22.15 -11.88
C THR A 487 -7.46 20.66 -11.77
N LEU A 488 -7.88 20.21 -10.58
CA LEU A 488 -8.37 18.85 -10.36
C LEU A 488 -9.64 18.59 -11.18
N THR A 489 -10.55 19.55 -11.26
CA THR A 489 -11.78 19.41 -12.06
C THR A 489 -11.46 19.24 -13.54
N GLN A 490 -10.51 20.00 -14.07
CA GLN A 490 -10.06 19.82 -15.46
C GLN A 490 -9.45 18.43 -15.70
N MET A 491 -8.60 17.95 -14.78
CA MET A 491 -8.04 16.59 -14.85
C MET A 491 -9.13 15.50 -14.90
N TYR A 492 -10.19 15.64 -14.10
CA TYR A 492 -11.27 14.65 -14.02
C TYR A 492 -12.27 14.75 -15.19
N ILE A 493 -12.53 15.95 -15.71
CA ILE A 493 -13.24 16.13 -16.98
C ILE A 493 -12.47 15.45 -18.13
N HIS A 494 -11.15 15.67 -18.20
CA HIS A 494 -10.32 15.00 -19.20
C HIS A 494 -10.25 13.48 -19.01
N LEU A 495 -10.31 12.97 -17.78
CA LEU A 495 -10.46 11.53 -17.52
C LEU A 495 -11.75 10.98 -18.16
N LEU A 496 -12.90 11.64 -17.99
CA LEU A 496 -14.14 11.20 -18.66
C LEU A 496 -14.04 11.30 -20.18
N VAL A 497 -13.45 12.37 -20.73
CA VAL A 497 -13.22 12.53 -22.18
C VAL A 497 -12.36 11.38 -22.74
N VAL A 498 -11.31 10.97 -22.03
CA VAL A 498 -10.47 9.83 -22.42
C VAL A 498 -11.27 8.53 -22.39
N GLN A 499 -12.03 8.27 -21.34
CA GLN A 499 -12.79 7.02 -21.19
C GLN A 499 -13.95 6.94 -22.21
N ALA A 500 -14.61 8.07 -22.51
CA ALA A 500 -15.60 8.18 -23.59
C ALA A 500 -15.00 7.88 -24.98
N LYS A 501 -13.83 8.45 -25.30
CA LYS A 501 -13.09 8.11 -26.53
C LYS A 501 -12.72 6.63 -26.58
N VAL A 502 -12.22 6.06 -25.48
CA VAL A 502 -11.82 4.65 -25.38
C VAL A 502 -13.03 3.71 -25.55
N LYS A 503 -14.22 4.04 -25.03
CA LYS A 503 -15.46 3.32 -25.35
C LYS A 503 -15.77 3.40 -26.84
N ASN A 504 -15.90 4.61 -27.39
CA ASN A 504 -16.41 4.78 -28.75
C ASN A 504 -15.51 4.08 -29.78
N ILE A 505 -14.18 4.16 -29.62
CA ILE A 505 -13.19 3.49 -30.49
C ILE A 505 -13.24 1.95 -30.37
N LYS A 506 -13.60 1.40 -29.20
CA LYS A 506 -13.61 -0.06 -28.95
C LYS A 506 -14.92 -0.75 -29.35
N TYR A 507 -16.04 -0.04 -29.35
CA TYR A 507 -17.38 -0.63 -29.50
C TYR A 507 -18.21 -0.07 -30.67
N HIS A 508 -17.71 0.95 -31.37
CA HIS A 508 -18.31 1.45 -32.61
C HIS A 508 -17.22 1.60 -33.69
N GLU A 509 -17.46 1.10 -34.90
CA GLU A 509 -16.52 1.15 -36.04
C GLU A 509 -16.38 2.56 -36.68
N GLY A 510 -16.55 3.61 -35.88
CA GLY A 510 -16.53 5.00 -36.32
C GLY A 510 -15.14 5.59 -36.35
N SER A 511 -14.55 5.74 -37.53
CA SER A 511 -13.25 6.40 -37.75
C SER A 511 -13.30 7.94 -37.61
N GLY A 512 -14.17 8.48 -36.76
CA GLY A 512 -14.40 9.91 -36.58
C GLY A 512 -13.69 10.45 -35.34
N THR A 513 -12.82 11.44 -35.51
CA THR A 513 -11.97 12.01 -34.45
C THR A 513 -12.73 12.78 -33.37
N ASP A 514 -13.95 13.23 -33.65
CA ASP A 514 -14.58 14.33 -32.92
C ASP A 514 -15.77 13.93 -32.03
N LEU A 515 -16.58 12.93 -32.42
CA LEU A 515 -17.75 12.49 -31.64
C LEU A 515 -17.39 11.52 -30.51
N HIS A 516 -16.83 12.09 -29.44
CA HIS A 516 -16.62 11.43 -28.17
C HIS A 516 -17.87 11.48 -27.26
N TRP A 517 -18.64 12.56 -27.33
CA TRP A 517 -19.95 12.69 -26.67
C TRP A 517 -21.07 12.28 -27.63
N THR A 518 -21.58 11.05 -27.48
CA THR A 518 -22.83 10.59 -28.09
C THR A 518 -23.95 10.57 -27.04
N PRO A 519 -25.24 10.59 -27.42
CA PRO A 519 -26.35 10.57 -26.46
C PRO A 519 -26.30 9.38 -25.48
N GLU A 520 -25.92 8.20 -25.98
CA GLU A 520 -25.81 6.94 -25.22
C GLU A 520 -24.59 6.93 -24.28
N THR A 521 -23.59 7.76 -24.58
CA THR A 521 -22.43 7.99 -23.72
C THR A 521 -22.73 9.07 -22.67
N TRP A 522 -23.52 10.10 -22.99
CA TRP A 522 -23.95 11.09 -21.99
C TRP A 522 -24.94 10.50 -20.98
N GLU A 523 -25.96 9.76 -21.44
CA GLU A 523 -26.95 9.12 -20.56
C GLU A 523 -26.28 8.16 -19.56
N MET A 524 -25.27 7.42 -20.01
CA MET A 524 -24.48 6.55 -19.13
C MET A 524 -23.68 7.33 -18.08
N VAL A 525 -23.09 8.49 -18.42
CA VAL A 525 -22.40 9.35 -17.46
C VAL A 525 -23.39 9.97 -16.46
N ARG A 526 -24.59 10.34 -16.91
CA ARG A 526 -25.69 10.81 -16.06
C ARG A 526 -26.14 9.76 -15.05
N SER A 527 -26.40 8.52 -15.50
CA SER A 527 -26.82 7.42 -14.61
C SER A 527 -25.70 6.96 -13.66
N LEU A 528 -24.43 6.98 -14.10
CA LEU A 528 -23.27 6.79 -13.22
C LEU A 528 -23.13 7.94 -12.20
N GLY A 529 -23.44 9.18 -12.59
CA GLY A 529 -23.48 10.33 -11.69
C GLY A 529 -24.57 10.27 -10.64
N LYS A 530 -25.78 9.83 -11.02
CA LYS A 530 -26.88 9.52 -10.10
C LYS A 530 -26.45 8.45 -9.08
N LEU A 531 -25.95 7.30 -9.56
CA LEU A 531 -25.46 6.22 -8.71
C LEU A 531 -24.36 6.71 -7.76
N ALA A 532 -23.42 7.51 -8.27
CA ALA A 532 -22.34 8.07 -7.48
C ALA A 532 -22.86 8.95 -6.33
N PHE A 533 -23.80 9.85 -6.60
CA PHE A 533 -24.39 10.75 -5.62
C PHE A 533 -25.21 10.01 -4.55
N GLU A 534 -26.16 9.17 -4.96
CA GLU A 534 -27.01 8.42 -4.02
C GLU A 534 -26.19 7.49 -3.13
N GLN A 535 -25.20 6.79 -3.69
CA GLN A 535 -24.38 5.88 -2.91
C GLN A 535 -23.35 6.63 -2.04
N LEU A 536 -22.89 7.82 -2.45
CA LEU A 536 -22.07 8.70 -1.60
C LEU A 536 -22.88 9.19 -0.38
N GLN A 537 -24.16 9.56 -0.55
CA GLN A 537 -25.08 9.86 0.56
C GLN A 537 -25.33 8.63 1.47
N LYS A 538 -25.47 7.44 0.88
CA LYS A 538 -25.60 6.16 1.62
C LYS A 538 -24.29 5.73 2.32
N GLY A 539 -23.15 6.38 2.06
CA GLY A 539 -21.82 5.98 2.55
C GLY A 539 -21.24 4.73 1.89
N ASN A 540 -21.82 4.31 0.76
CA ASN A 540 -21.50 3.06 0.06
C ASN A 540 -20.41 3.26 -1.00
N LEU A 541 -19.49 2.29 -1.03
CA LEU A 541 -18.34 2.21 -1.94
C LEU A 541 -18.42 1.01 -2.92
N ILE A 542 -19.41 0.13 -2.72
CA ILE A 542 -19.60 -1.13 -3.43
C ILE A 542 -21.09 -1.31 -3.72
N PHE A 543 -21.42 -1.63 -4.97
CA PHE A 543 -22.76 -1.63 -5.54
C PHE A 543 -23.07 -2.98 -6.20
N TYR A 544 -24.35 -3.35 -6.22
CA TYR A 544 -24.88 -4.60 -6.75
C TYR A 544 -25.77 -4.32 -7.96
N GLU A 545 -26.10 -5.34 -8.76
CA GLU A 545 -27.01 -5.21 -9.91
C GLU A 545 -28.35 -4.53 -9.55
N SER A 546 -28.84 -4.71 -8.32
CA SER A 546 -29.98 -3.96 -7.77
C SER A 546 -29.76 -2.45 -7.71
N ASP A 547 -28.63 -1.98 -7.15
CA ASP A 547 -28.26 -0.56 -7.08
C ASP A 547 -28.13 0.07 -8.47
N LEU A 548 -27.58 -0.68 -9.43
CA LEU A 548 -27.46 -0.25 -10.83
C LEU A 548 -28.84 -0.12 -11.47
N SER A 549 -29.75 -1.09 -11.24
CA SER A 549 -31.10 -1.07 -11.78
C SER A 549 -31.96 0.08 -11.23
N GLU A 550 -31.81 0.45 -9.94
CA GLU A 550 -32.44 1.64 -9.32
C GLU A 550 -31.96 2.95 -9.97
N CYS A 551 -30.73 2.95 -10.50
CA CYS A 551 -30.15 4.07 -11.26
C CYS A 551 -30.39 3.99 -12.78
N GLY A 552 -31.10 2.98 -13.28
CA GLY A 552 -31.36 2.78 -14.71
C GLY A 552 -30.15 2.35 -15.53
N LEU A 553 -29.11 1.80 -14.89
CA LEU A 553 -27.91 1.27 -15.56
C LEU A 553 -28.12 -0.19 -16.00
N ASP A 554 -27.92 -0.46 -17.28
CA ASP A 554 -27.70 -1.83 -17.79
C ASP A 554 -26.32 -2.34 -17.34
N THR A 555 -26.27 -3.55 -16.79
CA THR A 555 -25.06 -4.19 -16.27
C THR A 555 -24.04 -4.52 -17.35
N ALA A 556 -24.49 -4.84 -18.57
CA ALA A 556 -23.60 -5.05 -19.71
C ALA A 556 -22.99 -3.71 -20.18
N ALA A 557 -23.78 -2.65 -20.25
CA ALA A 557 -23.33 -1.32 -20.63
C ALA A 557 -22.38 -0.67 -19.59
N ALA A 558 -22.64 -0.85 -18.28
CA ALA A 558 -21.82 -0.28 -17.22
C ALA A 558 -20.37 -0.84 -17.22
N SER A 559 -20.21 -2.12 -17.50
CA SER A 559 -18.90 -2.82 -17.54
C SER A 559 -17.97 -2.32 -18.66
N VAL A 560 -18.48 -1.54 -19.62
CA VAL A 560 -17.71 -0.91 -20.70
C VAL A 560 -16.82 0.23 -20.19
N TYR A 561 -17.23 0.94 -19.13
CA TYR A 561 -16.53 2.11 -18.58
C TYR A 561 -15.49 1.79 -17.50
N SER A 562 -14.78 0.66 -17.63
CA SER A 562 -13.92 0.10 -16.58
C SER A 562 -12.81 1.03 -16.02
N GLY A 563 -12.41 2.09 -16.74
CA GLY A 563 -11.48 3.12 -16.26
C GLY A 563 -12.12 4.28 -15.47
N VAL A 564 -13.41 4.15 -15.14
CA VAL A 564 -14.19 5.03 -14.25
C VAL A 564 -14.93 4.17 -13.22
N PHE A 565 -15.58 3.11 -13.70
CA PHE A 565 -16.50 2.24 -12.97
C PHE A 565 -16.23 0.78 -13.34
N THR A 566 -15.76 -0.02 -12.38
CA THR A 566 -15.19 -1.34 -12.64
C THR A 566 -16.09 -2.46 -12.09
N GLN A 567 -16.42 -3.43 -12.96
CA GLN A 567 -16.94 -4.73 -12.54
C GLN A 567 -15.83 -5.47 -11.77
N VAL A 568 -16.09 -5.82 -10.51
CA VAL A 568 -15.06 -6.31 -9.58
C VAL A 568 -14.64 -7.74 -9.89
N PHE A 569 -15.62 -8.59 -10.25
CA PHE A 569 -15.35 -9.98 -10.60
C PHE A 569 -14.95 -10.10 -12.08
N ARG A 570 -13.80 -10.72 -12.32
CA ARG A 570 -13.57 -11.45 -13.58
C ARG A 570 -14.35 -12.76 -13.52
N GLU A 571 -14.95 -13.13 -14.65
CA GLU A 571 -15.67 -14.37 -14.85
C GLU A 571 -14.70 -15.58 -14.77
N GLU A 572 -14.41 -16.09 -13.56
CA GLU A 572 -13.93 -17.48 -13.44
C GLU A 572 -15.12 -18.42 -13.71
N PRO A 573 -15.05 -19.31 -14.72
CA PRO A 573 -16.24 -20.04 -15.18
C PRO A 573 -16.89 -20.94 -14.12
N GLY A 574 -18.03 -20.49 -13.59
CA GLY A 574 -18.95 -21.31 -12.79
C GLY A 574 -19.00 -21.04 -11.28
N LEU A 575 -18.35 -19.99 -10.76
CA LEU A 575 -18.27 -19.72 -9.31
C LEU A 575 -19.21 -18.62 -8.76
N TYR A 576 -19.69 -17.69 -9.58
CA TYR A 576 -20.45 -16.52 -9.11
C TYR A 576 -21.82 -16.41 -9.79
N GLN A 577 -22.83 -15.94 -9.04
CA GLN A 577 -24.16 -15.61 -9.57
C GLN A 577 -24.42 -14.09 -9.56
N ASP A 578 -24.08 -13.39 -8.47
CA ASP A 578 -24.25 -11.94 -8.35
C ASP A 578 -23.02 -11.15 -8.81
N THR A 579 -23.23 -10.12 -9.63
CA THR A 579 -22.15 -9.22 -10.06
C THR A 579 -22.07 -7.97 -9.17
N VAL A 580 -20.85 -7.63 -8.76
CA VAL A 580 -20.53 -6.51 -7.87
C VAL A 580 -19.63 -5.48 -8.57
N TYR A 581 -19.87 -4.20 -8.29
CA TYR A 581 -19.26 -3.04 -8.95
C TYR A 581 -18.71 -2.03 -7.93
N CYS A 582 -17.71 -1.25 -8.34
CA CYS A 582 -17.29 -0.04 -7.62
C CYS A 582 -16.72 1.02 -8.59
N PHE A 583 -16.64 2.29 -8.17
CA PHE A 583 -15.79 3.26 -8.87
C PHE A 583 -14.31 2.91 -8.66
N ILE A 584 -13.44 3.32 -9.59
CA ILE A 584 -11.98 3.06 -9.45
C ILE A 584 -11.36 3.74 -8.23
N HIS A 585 -11.98 4.82 -7.74
CA HIS A 585 -11.58 5.55 -6.55
C HIS A 585 -12.74 6.41 -6.01
N LEU A 586 -12.75 6.72 -4.71
CA LEU A 586 -13.77 7.57 -4.09
C LEU A 586 -13.84 8.95 -4.75
N THR A 587 -12.70 9.53 -5.11
CA THR A 587 -12.63 10.82 -5.79
C THR A 587 -13.28 10.84 -7.18
N VAL A 588 -13.43 9.69 -7.84
CA VAL A 588 -14.19 9.56 -9.10
C VAL A 588 -15.70 9.52 -8.83
N GLN A 589 -16.11 8.90 -7.72
CA GLN A 589 -17.48 8.95 -7.22
C GLN A 589 -17.86 10.39 -6.81
N GLU A 590 -17.02 11.09 -6.05
CA GLU A 590 -17.24 12.50 -5.69
C GLU A 590 -17.34 13.42 -6.92
N PHE A 591 -16.48 13.22 -7.93
CA PHE A 591 -16.52 14.00 -9.17
C PHE A 591 -17.81 13.76 -9.96
N LEU A 592 -18.21 12.50 -10.13
CA LEU A 592 -19.45 12.14 -10.83
C LEU A 592 -20.69 12.60 -10.08
N ALA A 593 -20.66 12.55 -8.74
CA ALA A 593 -21.71 13.11 -7.90
C ALA A 593 -21.80 14.64 -8.07
N ALA A 594 -20.67 15.37 -8.07
CA ALA A 594 -20.64 16.80 -8.31
C ALA A 594 -21.13 17.19 -9.71
N LEU A 595 -20.76 16.39 -10.73
CA LEU A 595 -21.26 16.54 -12.11
C LEU A 595 -22.77 16.34 -12.19
N HIS A 596 -23.31 15.31 -11.53
CA HIS A 596 -24.75 15.05 -11.49
C HIS A 596 -25.52 16.16 -10.77
N VAL A 597 -25.05 16.62 -9.61
CA VAL A 597 -25.69 17.69 -8.84
C VAL A 597 -25.67 19.03 -9.61
N HIS A 598 -24.57 19.32 -10.33
CA HIS A 598 -24.52 20.46 -11.24
C HIS A 598 -25.48 20.29 -12.44
N GLU A 599 -25.47 19.14 -13.12
CA GLU A 599 -26.34 18.89 -14.29
C GLU A 599 -27.82 18.99 -13.91
N THR A 600 -28.24 18.30 -12.85
CA THR A 600 -29.63 18.29 -12.38
C THR A 600 -30.10 19.72 -12.06
N PHE A 601 -29.36 20.48 -11.24
CA PHE A 601 -29.75 21.84 -10.87
C PHE A 601 -29.94 22.75 -12.10
N PHE A 602 -29.04 22.71 -13.09
CA PHE A 602 -29.14 23.56 -14.28
C PHE A 602 -30.03 23.02 -15.41
N SER A 603 -30.46 21.76 -15.36
CA SER A 603 -31.37 21.14 -16.34
C SER A 603 -32.83 21.07 -15.89
N SER A 604 -33.10 20.87 -14.59
CA SER A 604 -34.45 20.71 -14.02
C SER A 604 -34.83 21.80 -13.00
N GLY A 605 -33.84 22.54 -12.46
CA GLY A 605 -34.02 23.46 -11.34
C GLY A 605 -33.99 22.78 -9.96
N GLU A 606 -33.85 21.45 -9.90
CA GLU A 606 -33.86 20.71 -8.64
C GLU A 606 -32.52 20.81 -7.90
N ASN A 607 -32.53 21.37 -6.70
CA ASN A 607 -31.37 21.40 -5.83
C ASN A 607 -31.33 20.13 -4.96
N LEU A 608 -30.49 19.17 -5.37
CA LEU A 608 -30.27 17.92 -4.65
C LEU A 608 -29.52 18.08 -3.30
N LEU A 609 -29.01 19.27 -2.97
CA LEU A 609 -28.31 19.54 -1.72
C LEU A 609 -29.28 20.10 -0.65
N PRO A 610 -29.29 19.55 0.58
CA PRO A 610 -30.23 19.93 1.63
C PRO A 610 -30.08 21.40 2.07
N THR A 611 -31.08 22.23 1.74
CA THR A 611 -31.06 23.68 1.96
C THR A 611 -31.95 24.12 3.12
N PRO A 612 -31.49 25.00 4.03
CA PRO A 612 -32.35 25.63 5.03
C PRO A 612 -33.34 26.65 4.45
N HIS A 613 -33.06 27.20 3.27
CA HIS A 613 -33.80 28.31 2.65
C HIS A 613 -33.99 28.06 1.14
N SER A 614 -35.23 28.16 0.67
CA SER A 614 -35.67 27.85 -0.70
C SER A 614 -35.34 28.98 -1.69
N SER A 615 -34.06 29.18 -1.99
CA SER A 615 -33.61 30.14 -3.01
C SER A 615 -33.05 29.40 -4.22
N GLU A 616 -33.76 29.51 -5.34
CA GLU A 616 -33.47 28.81 -6.61
C GLU A 616 -32.36 29.50 -7.45
N SER A 617 -31.62 30.45 -6.88
CA SER A 617 -30.58 31.19 -7.61
C SER A 617 -29.26 30.40 -7.69
N PRO A 618 -28.51 30.47 -8.81
CA PRO A 618 -27.19 29.85 -8.93
C PRO A 618 -26.20 30.30 -7.84
N GLU A 619 -26.27 31.57 -7.43
CA GLU A 619 -25.47 32.14 -6.34
C GLU A 619 -25.83 31.50 -5.00
N ALA A 620 -27.12 31.32 -4.72
CA ALA A 620 -27.59 30.68 -3.49
C ALA A 620 -27.22 29.18 -3.43
N PHE A 621 -27.31 28.49 -4.56
CA PHE A 621 -26.88 27.09 -4.73
C PHE A 621 -25.40 26.90 -4.36
N TYR A 622 -24.48 27.66 -4.98
CA TYR A 622 -23.06 27.54 -4.67
C TYR A 622 -22.71 28.00 -3.24
N ARG A 623 -23.37 29.03 -2.71
CA ARG A 623 -23.20 29.44 -1.29
C ARG A 623 -23.62 28.33 -0.33
N SER A 624 -24.76 27.67 -0.59
CA SER A 624 -25.20 26.54 0.26
C SER A 624 -24.24 25.36 0.20
N ALA A 625 -23.67 25.04 -0.96
CA ALA A 625 -22.65 24.00 -1.07
C ALA A 625 -21.39 24.32 -0.26
N VAL A 626 -20.93 25.58 -0.27
CA VAL A 626 -19.83 26.06 0.58
C VAL A 626 -20.19 25.89 2.07
N ASP A 627 -21.36 26.32 2.49
CA ASP A 627 -21.79 26.21 3.90
C ASP A 627 -21.94 24.76 4.37
N GLN A 628 -22.44 23.85 3.52
CA GLN A 628 -22.56 22.42 3.84
C GLN A 628 -21.18 21.75 3.98
N ALA A 629 -20.22 22.07 3.11
CA ALA A 629 -18.86 21.56 3.24
C ALA A 629 -18.16 22.08 4.50
N LEU A 630 -18.39 23.35 4.88
CA LEU A 630 -17.88 23.89 6.14
C LEU A 630 -18.53 23.24 7.37
N GLN A 631 -19.82 22.91 7.30
CA GLN A 631 -20.54 22.17 8.35
C GLN A 631 -20.12 20.70 8.45
N SER A 632 -19.57 20.10 7.37
CA SER A 632 -19.02 18.74 7.39
C SER A 632 -17.93 18.60 8.47
N PRO A 633 -18.08 17.69 9.45
CA PRO A 633 -17.11 17.56 10.54
C PRO A 633 -15.80 16.96 10.05
N ASN A 634 -15.87 15.91 9.22
CA ASN A 634 -14.73 15.19 8.66
C ASN A 634 -14.26 15.70 7.29
N GLY A 635 -15.08 16.49 6.57
CA GLY A 635 -14.73 17.00 5.25
C GLY A 635 -15.07 16.07 4.08
N HIS A 636 -16.07 15.18 4.24
CA HIS A 636 -16.54 14.30 3.16
C HIS A 636 -17.21 15.04 1.97
N LEU A 637 -17.34 16.36 2.06
CA LEU A 637 -17.80 17.23 0.96
C LEU A 637 -16.68 18.15 0.44
N ASP A 638 -15.45 18.05 0.97
CA ASP A 638 -14.37 18.99 0.64
C ASP A 638 -13.99 18.91 -0.84
N LEU A 639 -13.77 17.70 -1.37
CA LEU A 639 -13.38 17.50 -2.77
C LEU A 639 -14.60 17.51 -3.71
N PHE A 640 -15.76 17.00 -3.28
CA PHE A 640 -17.05 17.27 -3.94
C PHE A 640 -17.27 18.78 -4.21
N LEU A 641 -17.03 19.66 -3.22
CA LEU A 641 -17.16 21.10 -3.39
C LEU A 641 -16.14 21.68 -4.37
N ARG A 642 -14.87 21.24 -4.30
CA ARG A 642 -13.82 21.63 -5.26
C ARG A 642 -14.27 21.32 -6.71
N PHE A 643 -14.81 20.13 -6.95
CA PHE A 643 -15.34 19.74 -8.26
C PHE A 643 -16.59 20.53 -8.65
N LEU A 644 -17.56 20.70 -7.75
CA LEU A 644 -18.80 21.43 -8.02
C LEU A 644 -18.54 22.89 -8.42
N LEU A 645 -17.56 23.54 -7.77
CA LEU A 645 -17.13 24.90 -8.10
C LEU A 645 -16.29 24.96 -9.37
N GLY A 646 -15.41 23.99 -9.62
CA GLY A 646 -14.69 23.92 -10.90
C GLY A 646 -15.62 23.70 -12.09
N LEU A 647 -16.76 23.02 -11.90
CA LEU A 647 -17.78 22.82 -12.93
C LEU A 647 -18.59 24.09 -13.26
N SER A 648 -18.56 25.11 -12.40
CA SER A 648 -19.24 26.40 -12.67
C SER A 648 -18.52 27.27 -13.71
N LEU A 649 -17.29 26.91 -14.11
CA LEU A 649 -16.50 27.62 -15.10
C LEU A 649 -16.89 27.22 -16.53
N SER A 650 -17.25 28.20 -17.36
CA SER A 650 -17.60 27.99 -18.76
C SER A 650 -16.48 27.36 -19.60
N THR A 651 -15.21 27.60 -19.25
CA THR A 651 -14.05 26.90 -19.83
C THR A 651 -14.13 25.39 -19.62
N ASN A 652 -14.42 24.96 -18.39
CA ASN A 652 -14.52 23.56 -18.01
C ASN A 652 -15.80 22.91 -18.57
N GLN A 653 -16.91 23.64 -18.59
CA GLN A 653 -18.16 23.23 -19.25
C GLN A 653 -17.96 23.01 -20.76
N SER A 654 -17.11 23.80 -21.43
CA SER A 654 -16.83 23.66 -22.87
C SER A 654 -16.11 22.37 -23.28
N LEU A 655 -15.53 21.64 -22.31
CA LEU A 655 -14.93 20.32 -22.49
C LEU A 655 -15.96 19.16 -22.42
N LEU A 656 -17.20 19.48 -22.03
CA LEU A 656 -18.37 18.58 -21.98
C LEU A 656 -19.46 19.01 -23.00
N PRO A 657 -19.14 19.24 -24.29
CA PRO A 657 -20.11 19.77 -25.25
C PRO A 657 -21.22 18.76 -25.56
N GLY A 658 -22.46 19.14 -25.25
CA GLY A 658 -23.64 18.36 -25.65
C GLY A 658 -24.94 18.73 -24.93
N GLN A 659 -24.88 19.08 -23.64
CA GLN A 659 -26.12 19.30 -22.86
C GLN A 659 -26.04 20.26 -21.66
N LEU A 660 -24.86 20.76 -21.25
CA LEU A 660 -24.76 21.82 -20.24
C LEU A 660 -25.23 23.16 -20.81
N THR A 661 -26.51 23.48 -20.63
CA THR A 661 -27.19 24.67 -21.17
C THR A 661 -26.83 25.96 -20.45
N TYR A 662 -26.47 25.89 -19.16
CA TYR A 662 -26.06 27.05 -18.37
C TYR A 662 -24.55 27.31 -18.53
N THR A 663 -24.18 28.24 -19.40
CA THR A 663 -22.85 28.86 -19.36
C THR A 663 -22.74 29.71 -18.11
N GLY A 664 -21.84 29.35 -17.19
CA GLY A 664 -21.63 30.04 -15.92
C GLY A 664 -21.51 31.56 -16.07
N SER A 665 -22.38 32.33 -15.41
CA SER A 665 -22.29 33.79 -15.45
C SER A 665 -21.05 34.24 -14.67
N ALA A 666 -20.21 35.10 -15.27
CA ALA A 666 -19.00 35.59 -14.62
C ALA A 666 -19.32 36.30 -13.27
N SER A 667 -20.49 36.93 -13.19
CA SER A 667 -21.08 37.48 -11.96
C SER A 667 -21.32 36.43 -10.87
N THR A 668 -21.92 35.28 -11.19
CA THR A 668 -22.22 34.20 -10.24
C THR A 668 -20.92 33.65 -9.62
N ASN A 669 -19.90 33.45 -10.44
CA ASN A 669 -18.60 32.96 -9.98
C ASN A 669 -17.87 34.03 -9.14
N GLN A 670 -17.89 35.29 -9.54
CA GLN A 670 -17.35 36.39 -8.72
C GLN A 670 -18.10 36.57 -7.39
N GLU A 671 -19.41 36.35 -7.34
CA GLU A 671 -20.21 36.38 -6.11
C GLU A 671 -19.92 35.19 -5.18
N THR A 672 -19.53 34.06 -5.75
CA THR A 672 -19.09 32.88 -5.01
C THR A 672 -17.67 33.06 -4.47
N VAL A 673 -16.75 33.61 -5.27
CA VAL A 673 -15.39 34.03 -4.83
C VAL A 673 -15.49 35.05 -3.68
N LYS A 674 -16.37 36.06 -3.77
CA LYS A 674 -16.60 37.02 -2.69
C LYS A 674 -17.11 36.33 -1.41
N TYR A 675 -18.00 35.35 -1.53
CA TYR A 675 -18.49 34.59 -0.38
C TYR A 675 -17.40 33.72 0.25
N ILE A 676 -16.58 33.03 -0.55
CA ILE A 676 -15.45 32.24 -0.05
C ILE A 676 -14.42 33.14 0.65
N ASN A 677 -14.13 34.32 0.11
CA ASN A 677 -13.27 35.30 0.78
C ASN A 677 -13.91 35.89 2.05
N GLN A 678 -15.23 36.04 2.12
CA GLN A 678 -15.93 36.36 3.37
C GLN A 678 -15.75 35.24 4.40
N LYS A 679 -15.98 33.98 4.01
CA LYS A 679 -15.80 32.80 4.87
C LYS A 679 -14.38 32.63 5.40
N LEU A 680 -13.36 32.82 4.55
CA LEU A 680 -11.96 32.82 4.94
C LEU A 680 -11.59 33.93 5.96
N ASN A 681 -12.45 34.92 6.17
CA ASN A 681 -12.29 35.98 7.17
C ASN A 681 -13.18 35.81 8.42
N GLU A 682 -14.01 34.77 8.51
CA GLU A 682 -14.79 34.47 9.72
C GLU A 682 -13.88 33.94 10.84
N GLU A 683 -14.13 34.37 12.09
CA GLU A 683 -13.38 33.88 13.25
C GLU A 683 -13.78 32.43 13.62
N GLY A 684 -12.83 31.65 14.13
CA GLY A 684 -13.04 30.25 14.50
C GLY A 684 -12.95 29.24 13.35
N LEU A 685 -12.75 29.69 12.10
CA LEU A 685 -12.47 28.80 10.97
C LEU A 685 -11.17 28.01 11.21
N SER A 686 -11.21 26.69 11.03
CA SER A 686 -10.04 25.81 11.24
C SER A 686 -9.11 25.80 10.03
N ALA A 687 -7.84 25.43 10.23
CA ALA A 687 -6.82 25.49 9.18
C ALA A 687 -7.18 24.59 7.98
N GLU A 688 -7.75 23.42 8.24
CA GLU A 688 -8.16 22.42 7.24
C GLU A 688 -9.31 22.95 6.37
N ARG A 689 -10.27 23.64 7.00
CA ARG A 689 -11.36 24.33 6.29
C ARG A 689 -10.85 25.50 5.46
N SER A 690 -9.92 26.30 5.98
CA SER A 690 -9.27 27.37 5.22
C SER A 690 -8.49 26.84 4.01
N LEU A 691 -7.73 25.75 4.18
CA LEU A 691 -7.01 25.09 3.08
C LEU A 691 -7.99 24.60 2.01
N ASN A 692 -9.12 23.99 2.41
CA ASN A 692 -10.15 23.56 1.46
C ASN A 692 -10.74 24.73 0.66
N LEU A 693 -11.10 25.84 1.33
CA LEU A 693 -11.60 27.05 0.66
C LEU A 693 -10.56 27.68 -0.30
N LEU A 694 -9.27 27.62 0.03
CA LEU A 694 -8.19 28.07 -0.87
C LEU A 694 -8.03 27.13 -2.07
N HIS A 695 -8.23 25.82 -1.92
CA HIS A 695 -8.35 24.91 -3.06
C HIS A 695 -9.59 25.21 -3.91
N CYS A 696 -10.73 25.59 -3.32
CA CYS A 696 -11.92 26.02 -4.06
C CYS A 696 -11.69 27.30 -4.88
N LEU A 697 -10.93 28.28 -4.38
CA LEU A 697 -10.54 29.46 -5.17
C LEU A 697 -9.66 29.08 -6.39
N ASN A 698 -8.73 28.14 -6.21
CA ASN A 698 -7.91 27.62 -7.30
C ASN A 698 -8.73 26.89 -8.37
N GLU A 699 -9.75 26.09 -8.00
CA GLU A 699 -10.66 25.45 -8.98
C GLU A 699 -11.55 26.46 -9.72
N LEU A 700 -11.89 27.58 -9.08
CA LEU A 700 -12.55 28.74 -9.70
C LEU A 700 -11.60 29.61 -10.55
N ASN A 701 -10.31 29.23 -10.64
CA ASN A 701 -9.23 30.01 -11.26
C ASN A 701 -9.02 31.42 -10.65
N ASP A 702 -9.53 31.71 -9.45
CA ASP A 702 -9.23 32.95 -8.76
C ASP A 702 -7.92 32.83 -7.99
N ARG A 703 -6.89 33.54 -8.48
CA ARG A 703 -5.56 33.60 -7.87
C ARG A 703 -5.30 34.92 -7.16
N SER A 704 -6.29 35.82 -7.06
CA SER A 704 -6.09 37.21 -6.64
C SER A 704 -5.46 37.36 -5.25
N LEU A 705 -5.98 36.62 -4.26
CA LEU A 705 -5.44 36.56 -2.90
C LEU A 705 -4.02 35.93 -2.87
N MET A 706 -3.78 34.92 -3.70
CA MET A 706 -2.49 34.22 -3.77
C MET A 706 -1.40 35.10 -4.39
N GLU A 707 -1.72 35.81 -5.46
CA GLU A 707 -0.85 36.78 -6.14
C GLU A 707 -0.59 38.01 -5.27
N GLU A 708 -1.60 38.49 -4.51
CA GLU A 708 -1.41 39.54 -3.50
C GLU A 708 -0.36 39.11 -2.46
N ILE A 709 -0.54 37.95 -1.83
CA ILE A 709 0.34 37.48 -0.76
C ILE A 709 1.73 37.12 -1.30
N GLN A 710 1.83 36.48 -2.47
CA GLN A 710 3.12 36.18 -3.09
C GLN A 710 3.92 37.46 -3.41
N ARG A 711 3.25 38.51 -3.89
CA ARG A 711 3.85 39.84 -4.05
C ARG A 711 4.31 40.44 -2.71
N VAL A 712 3.44 40.46 -1.69
CA VAL A 712 3.77 41.04 -0.37
C VAL A 712 4.94 40.30 0.31
N MET A 713 5.03 38.97 0.16
CA MET A 713 6.19 38.18 0.59
C MET A 713 7.45 38.54 -0.20
N THR A 714 7.35 38.67 -1.54
CA THR A 714 8.49 39.03 -2.40
C THR A 714 9.01 40.44 -2.14
N GLU A 715 8.13 41.39 -1.81
CA GLU A 715 8.48 42.75 -1.39
C GLU A 715 9.00 42.84 0.06
N GLY A 716 8.87 41.77 0.85
CA GLY A 716 9.27 41.73 2.27
C GLY A 716 8.38 42.57 3.20
N ARG A 717 7.16 42.95 2.77
CA ARG A 717 6.30 43.95 3.44
C ARG A 717 5.13 43.35 4.22
N LEU A 718 5.40 42.26 4.94
CA LEU A 718 4.37 41.48 5.65
C LEU A 718 3.74 42.21 6.86
N SER A 719 4.22 43.40 7.22
CA SER A 719 3.58 44.32 8.17
C SER A 719 2.24 44.92 7.70
N GLY A 720 1.64 44.36 6.64
CA GLY A 720 0.32 44.71 6.11
C GLY A 720 -0.70 43.57 6.15
N LEU A 721 -0.38 42.43 6.78
CA LEU A 721 -1.30 41.29 6.90
C LEU A 721 -2.19 41.42 8.13
N TYR A 722 -3.48 41.66 7.92
CA TYR A 722 -4.47 41.89 8.98
C TYR A 722 -5.61 40.86 8.99
N SER A 723 -5.86 40.19 7.85
CA SER A 723 -7.05 39.36 7.65
C SER A 723 -6.78 37.87 7.92
N PRO A 724 -7.75 37.10 8.50
CA PRO A 724 -7.61 35.65 8.63
C PRO A 724 -7.43 34.92 7.28
N ALA A 725 -8.01 35.46 6.19
CA ALA A 725 -7.83 34.94 4.84
C ALA A 725 -6.37 35.13 4.34
N GLN A 726 -5.80 36.31 4.55
CA GLN A 726 -4.40 36.60 4.21
C GLN A 726 -3.43 35.65 4.93
N TRP A 727 -3.63 35.45 6.24
CA TRP A 727 -2.82 34.49 7.02
C TRP A 727 -3.02 33.04 6.59
N SER A 728 -4.26 32.66 6.24
CA SER A 728 -4.55 31.33 5.68
C SER A 728 -3.83 31.11 4.35
N ALA A 729 -3.78 32.13 3.48
CA ALA A 729 -3.06 32.09 2.21
C ALA A 729 -1.53 32.04 2.39
N VAL A 730 -0.96 32.74 3.39
CA VAL A 730 0.46 32.55 3.77
C VAL A 730 0.70 31.10 4.23
N SER A 731 -0.13 30.59 5.13
CA SER A 731 0.01 29.20 5.62
C SER A 731 -0.11 28.19 4.48
N PHE A 732 -1.04 28.40 3.54
CA PHE A 732 -1.19 27.58 2.34
C PHE A 732 0.08 27.65 1.48
N LEU A 733 0.57 28.85 1.15
CA LEU A 733 1.75 29.04 0.29
C LEU A 733 3.02 28.40 0.88
N LEU A 734 3.22 28.49 2.21
CA LEU A 734 4.36 27.87 2.88
C LEU A 734 4.23 26.35 3.00
N LEU A 735 3.00 25.84 3.21
CA LEU A 735 2.72 24.39 3.18
C LEU A 735 2.61 23.83 1.74
N SER A 736 2.74 24.68 0.72
CA SER A 736 2.61 24.32 -0.71
C SER A 736 3.84 24.66 -1.55
N SER A 737 4.98 24.96 -0.91
CA SER A 737 6.24 25.20 -1.62
C SER A 737 7.01 23.89 -1.84
N ASP A 738 7.66 23.76 -3.00
CA ASP A 738 8.54 22.62 -3.36
C ASP A 738 9.83 22.55 -2.52
N SER A 739 10.03 23.49 -1.59
CA SER A 739 11.12 23.46 -0.63
C SER A 739 10.70 22.69 0.63
N ASP A 740 11.47 21.67 1.02
CA ASP A 740 11.38 21.08 2.36
C ASP A 740 11.27 22.17 3.43
N LEU A 741 10.28 22.07 4.33
CA LEU A 741 10.16 22.91 5.53
C LEU A 741 11.22 22.50 6.58
N GLY A 742 12.48 22.51 6.18
CA GLY A 742 13.62 22.25 7.05
C GLY A 742 13.66 23.25 8.20
N GLU A 743 13.66 24.55 7.89
CA GLU A 743 13.69 25.64 8.87
C GLU A 743 12.61 26.70 8.59
N PHE A 744 11.62 26.78 9.48
CA PHE A 744 10.72 27.93 9.56
C PHE A 744 11.26 28.97 10.55
N ASP A 745 11.27 30.24 10.16
CA ASP A 745 11.68 31.36 11.01
C ASP A 745 10.59 32.43 10.99
N LEU A 746 9.88 32.58 12.11
CA LEU A 746 8.74 33.48 12.23
C LEU A 746 9.12 34.95 12.04
N ARG A 747 10.40 35.31 12.23
CA ARG A 747 10.89 36.68 12.00
C ARG A 747 10.80 37.07 10.52
N LYS A 748 10.86 36.08 9.60
CA LYS A 748 10.64 36.27 8.16
C LYS A 748 9.15 36.58 7.84
N TYR A 749 8.22 36.24 8.73
CA TYR A 749 6.76 36.29 8.53
C TYR A 749 6.02 37.12 9.58
N GLN A 750 6.63 38.23 10.02
CA GLN A 750 6.20 39.09 11.14
C GLN A 750 6.34 38.44 12.53
N ALA A 751 7.38 38.86 13.24
CA ALA A 751 7.65 38.53 14.64
C ALA A 751 6.50 38.98 15.59
N SER A 752 5.50 38.12 15.81
CA SER A 752 4.37 38.36 16.73
C SER A 752 3.68 37.08 17.17
N GLU A 753 3.03 37.10 18.35
CA GLU A 753 2.18 36.01 18.85
C GLU A 753 1.00 35.71 17.91
N THR A 754 0.36 36.73 17.32
CA THR A 754 -0.72 36.55 16.33
C THR A 754 -0.26 35.77 15.10
N ALA A 755 0.91 36.12 14.53
CA ALA A 755 1.48 35.43 13.38
C ALA A 755 1.87 33.99 13.74
N LEU A 756 2.42 33.74 14.94
CA LEU A 756 2.67 32.37 15.42
C LEU A 756 1.37 31.56 15.41
N LEU A 757 0.32 32.04 16.07
CA LEU A 757 -0.95 31.32 16.22
C LEU A 757 -1.60 30.98 14.87
N LYS A 758 -1.44 31.83 13.86
CA LYS A 758 -1.93 31.58 12.50
C LYS A 758 -1.02 30.66 11.67
N LEU A 759 0.29 30.60 11.98
CA LEU A 759 1.27 29.76 11.26
C LEU A 759 1.69 28.50 12.04
N LEU A 760 1.00 28.14 13.12
CA LEU A 760 1.16 26.85 13.81
C LEU A 760 1.13 25.62 12.87
N PRO A 761 0.32 25.56 11.79
CA PRO A 761 0.40 24.47 10.82
C PRO A 761 1.77 24.37 10.13
N VAL A 762 2.39 25.52 9.81
CA VAL A 762 3.75 25.58 9.22
C VAL A 762 4.79 25.14 10.24
N VAL A 763 4.70 25.61 11.49
CA VAL A 763 5.57 25.17 12.60
C VAL A 763 5.46 23.65 12.77
N LYS A 764 4.25 23.08 12.76
CA LYS A 764 4.00 21.64 12.92
C LYS A 764 4.56 20.78 11.79
N ALA A 765 4.61 21.29 10.57
CA ALA A 765 5.24 20.62 9.43
C ALA A 765 6.78 20.76 9.42
N SER A 766 7.34 21.72 10.17
CA SER A 766 8.76 22.08 10.09
C SER A 766 9.66 21.20 10.96
N THR A 767 10.85 20.86 10.47
CA THR A 767 11.83 20.11 11.28
C THR A 767 12.55 20.98 12.32
N LYS A 768 12.70 22.28 12.03
CA LYS A 768 13.27 23.32 12.90
C LYS A 768 12.39 24.56 12.87
N ALA A 769 12.13 25.14 14.04
CA ALA A 769 11.41 26.40 14.18
C ALA A 769 12.22 27.43 14.97
N ILE A 770 12.46 28.59 14.37
CA ILE A 770 13.07 29.76 15.01
C ILE A 770 11.97 30.77 15.32
N LEU A 771 11.68 30.92 16.62
CA LEU A 771 10.68 31.82 17.19
C LEU A 771 11.33 32.87 18.11
N SER A 772 12.65 33.04 18.02
CA SER A 772 13.45 33.92 18.87
C SER A 772 13.07 35.39 18.73
N GLY A 773 12.85 36.07 19.85
CA GLY A 773 12.55 37.51 19.89
C GLY A 773 11.21 37.91 19.27
N CYS A 774 10.30 36.94 19.05
CA CYS A 774 9.00 37.14 18.40
C CYS A 774 7.92 37.79 19.29
N GLY A 775 8.25 38.17 20.53
CA GLY A 775 7.32 38.83 21.46
C GLY A 775 6.26 37.88 22.01
N LEU A 776 6.59 36.59 22.11
CA LEU A 776 5.70 35.54 22.58
C LEU A 776 5.50 35.61 24.10
N SER A 777 4.32 35.19 24.56
CA SER A 777 3.90 35.17 25.95
C SER A 777 3.58 33.74 26.44
N PRO A 778 3.18 33.52 27.71
CA PRO A 778 2.67 32.22 28.16
C PRO A 778 1.50 31.69 27.30
N LEU A 779 0.74 32.56 26.64
CA LEU A 779 -0.40 32.18 25.78
C LEU A 779 0.05 31.38 24.54
N SER A 780 1.24 31.68 24.00
CA SER A 780 1.86 30.92 22.90
C SER A 780 2.19 29.47 23.28
N CYS A 781 2.37 29.18 24.57
CA CYS A 781 2.99 27.93 25.02
C CYS A 781 2.05 26.72 24.99
N ALA A 782 0.74 26.88 25.24
CA ALA A 782 -0.21 25.76 25.15
C ALA A 782 -0.43 25.28 23.69
N PRO A 783 -0.60 26.16 22.68
CA PRO A 783 -0.63 25.73 21.29
C PRO A 783 0.70 25.10 20.82
N LEU A 784 1.85 25.64 21.26
CA LEU A 784 3.15 25.03 20.98
C LEU A 784 3.32 23.63 21.62
N ALA A 785 2.79 23.41 22.83
CA ALA A 785 2.79 22.09 23.46
C ALA A 785 1.99 21.05 22.65
N SER A 786 0.87 21.46 22.05
CA SER A 786 0.07 20.63 21.12
C SER A 786 0.80 20.34 19.79
N VAL A 787 1.63 21.28 19.32
CA VAL A 787 2.55 21.03 18.18
C VAL A 787 3.63 20.03 18.59
N LEU A 788 4.26 20.19 19.75
CA LEU A 788 5.32 19.29 20.25
C LEU A 788 4.82 17.85 20.45
N SER A 789 3.54 17.64 20.75
CA SER A 789 2.93 16.31 20.86
C SER A 789 2.43 15.71 19.54
N SER A 790 2.63 16.38 18.40
CA SER A 790 2.10 15.91 17.11
C SER A 790 2.94 16.30 15.87
N SER A 791 4.21 16.63 16.03
CA SER A 791 5.09 17.12 14.95
C SER A 791 6.39 16.32 14.76
N SER A 792 7.03 16.54 13.62
CA SER A 792 8.40 16.13 13.26
C SER A 792 9.48 17.09 13.79
N LEU A 793 9.12 18.01 14.69
CA LEU A 793 9.96 19.13 15.08
C LEU A 793 11.09 18.67 16.03
N THR A 794 12.33 18.81 15.55
CA THR A 794 13.55 18.38 16.24
C THR A 794 14.31 19.53 16.90
N HIS A 795 14.15 20.77 16.42
CA HIS A 795 14.85 21.94 16.95
C HIS A 795 13.88 23.12 17.16
N LEU A 796 13.74 23.60 18.40
CA LEU A 796 12.87 24.72 18.76
C LEU A 796 13.68 25.81 19.46
N ASP A 797 13.78 26.98 18.85
CA ASP A 797 14.37 28.17 19.47
C ASP A 797 13.28 29.18 19.85
N LEU A 798 13.06 29.33 21.16
CA LEU A 798 12.09 30.22 21.78
C LEU A 798 12.75 31.38 22.52
N SER A 799 14.06 31.58 22.37
CA SER A 799 14.85 32.59 23.10
C SER A 799 14.29 34.01 23.00
N ASN A 800 14.65 34.88 23.96
CA ASN A 800 14.28 36.30 23.97
C ASN A 800 12.75 36.60 23.93
N ASN A 801 11.93 35.72 24.52
CA ASN A 801 10.48 35.90 24.66
C ASN A 801 10.05 35.89 26.14
N ASP A 802 8.99 36.61 26.51
CA ASP A 802 8.57 36.79 27.91
C ASP A 802 7.73 35.59 28.44
N LEU A 803 8.19 34.35 28.20
CA LEU A 803 7.41 33.12 28.42
C LEU A 803 7.13 32.79 29.89
N GLN A 804 8.07 33.10 30.80
CA GLN A 804 7.98 32.87 32.24
C GLN A 804 7.76 31.38 32.63
N ASP A 805 7.73 31.10 33.93
CA ASP A 805 7.53 29.74 34.45
C ASP A 805 6.24 29.08 33.96
N SER A 806 5.14 29.84 33.86
CA SER A 806 3.84 29.32 33.41
C SER A 806 3.82 28.92 31.93
N GLY A 807 4.57 29.63 31.07
CA GLY A 807 4.78 29.21 29.69
C GLY A 807 5.61 27.92 29.61
N VAL A 808 6.67 27.82 30.42
CA VAL A 808 7.51 26.63 30.52
C VAL A 808 6.73 25.42 31.05
N GLU A 809 5.90 25.59 32.08
CA GLU A 809 5.00 24.56 32.61
C GLU A 809 4.04 24.01 31.53
N LEU A 810 3.49 24.89 30.68
CA LEU A 810 2.66 24.49 29.54
C LEU A 810 3.46 23.71 28.49
N LEU A 811 4.65 24.19 28.09
CA LEU A 811 5.53 23.47 27.14
C LEU A 811 5.93 22.08 27.67
N CYS A 812 6.15 21.95 28.98
CA CYS A 812 6.46 20.68 29.63
C CYS A 812 5.37 19.61 29.44
N SER A 813 4.11 19.99 29.21
CA SER A 813 3.04 19.01 28.88
C SER A 813 3.24 18.37 27.51
N GLY A 814 3.74 19.13 26.51
CA GLY A 814 4.11 18.60 25.20
C GLY A 814 5.37 17.76 25.25
N LEU A 815 6.41 18.21 25.96
CA LEU A 815 7.66 17.47 26.14
C LEU A 815 7.49 16.11 26.84
N LYS A 816 6.46 15.96 27.69
CA LYS A 816 6.11 14.72 28.40
C LYS A 816 5.34 13.70 27.54
N SER A 817 4.98 14.05 26.30
CA SER A 817 4.19 13.18 25.42
C SER A 817 5.08 12.21 24.64
N ALA A 818 4.69 10.94 24.58
CA ALA A 818 5.42 9.89 23.87
C ALA A 818 5.80 10.17 22.39
N PRO A 819 5.01 10.91 21.57
CA PRO A 819 5.42 11.25 20.20
C PRO A 819 6.39 12.45 20.11
N CYS A 820 6.83 13.08 21.21
CA CYS A 820 7.65 14.29 21.14
C CYS A 820 9.10 13.99 20.70
N ARG A 821 9.46 14.44 19.50
CA ARG A 821 10.76 14.18 18.84
C ARG A 821 11.79 15.31 18.99
N LEU A 822 11.57 16.24 19.91
CA LEU A 822 12.43 17.41 20.09
C LEU A 822 13.82 17.00 20.60
N HIS A 823 14.87 17.39 19.88
CA HIS A 823 16.29 17.12 20.19
C HIS A 823 16.98 18.35 20.81
N THR A 824 16.67 19.55 20.33
CA THR A 824 17.25 20.81 20.82
C THR A 824 16.16 21.82 21.19
N LEU A 825 16.24 22.37 22.40
CA LEU A 825 15.33 23.39 22.93
C LEU A 825 16.14 24.58 23.46
N SER A 826 15.89 25.76 22.90
CA SER A 826 16.43 27.02 23.42
C SER A 826 15.31 27.83 24.09
N LEU A 827 15.50 28.08 25.38
CA LEU A 827 14.70 28.97 26.25
C LEU A 827 15.60 30.10 26.79
N SER A 828 16.64 30.46 26.03
CA SER A 828 17.62 31.48 26.44
C SER A 828 16.94 32.83 26.66
N GLY A 829 17.04 33.36 27.87
CA GLY A 829 16.46 34.63 28.23
C GLY A 829 14.94 34.68 28.36
N CYS A 830 14.25 33.55 28.59
CA CYS A 830 12.80 33.45 28.64
C CYS A 830 12.11 33.80 29.98
N LEU A 831 12.82 34.43 30.92
CA LEU A 831 12.37 34.75 32.28
C LEU A 831 12.03 33.51 33.13
N VAL A 832 12.81 32.44 32.97
CA VAL A 832 12.63 31.16 33.68
C VAL A 832 13.26 31.25 35.08
N SER A 833 12.48 30.93 36.12
CA SER A 833 12.95 30.86 37.51
C SER A 833 13.27 29.41 37.93
N GLU A 834 13.59 29.20 39.20
CA GLU A 834 13.66 27.87 39.83
C GLU A 834 12.41 27.01 39.56
N ARG A 835 11.22 27.62 39.49
CA ARG A 835 9.98 26.89 39.25
C ARG A 835 9.93 26.28 37.84
N GLY A 836 10.17 27.09 36.80
CA GLY A 836 10.20 26.60 35.42
C GLY A 836 11.34 25.62 35.18
N GLY A 837 12.50 25.83 35.80
CA GLY A 837 13.63 24.89 35.75
C GLY A 837 13.32 23.54 36.42
N ALA A 838 12.63 23.54 37.57
CA ALA A 838 12.16 22.31 38.22
C ALA A 838 11.10 21.57 37.39
N SER A 839 10.19 22.30 36.72
CA SER A 839 9.21 21.73 35.80
C SER A 839 9.87 21.08 34.57
N LEU A 840 10.92 21.69 34.02
CA LEU A 840 11.75 21.09 32.96
C LEU A 840 12.48 19.83 33.46
N ALA A 841 13.11 19.88 34.64
CA ALA A 841 13.75 18.71 35.23
C ALA A 841 12.75 17.54 35.43
N SER A 842 11.52 17.83 35.86
CA SER A 842 10.43 16.86 35.92
C SER A 842 10.06 16.27 34.55
N ALA A 843 9.98 17.10 33.49
CA ALA A 843 9.64 16.65 32.14
C ALA A 843 10.72 15.78 31.49
N LEU A 844 11.99 16.09 31.75
CA LEU A 844 13.12 15.36 31.20
C LEU A 844 13.48 14.10 32.03
N SER A 845 12.98 14.00 33.27
CA SER A 845 13.09 12.77 34.09
C SER A 845 12.06 11.70 33.74
N SER A 846 10.97 12.06 33.05
CA SER A 846 10.00 11.09 32.52
C SER A 846 10.47 10.48 31.19
N ALA A 847 10.40 9.16 31.08
CA ALA A 847 10.91 8.42 29.92
C ALA A 847 9.82 8.18 28.84
N PRO A 848 10.20 8.10 27.55
CA PRO A 848 11.49 8.44 26.96
C PRO A 848 11.51 9.90 26.46
N SER A 849 12.36 10.76 27.02
CA SER A 849 12.60 12.09 26.42
C SER A 849 13.68 11.99 25.34
N HIS A 850 13.42 12.61 24.18
CA HIS A 850 14.37 12.68 23.07
C HIS A 850 15.30 13.91 23.12
N LEU A 851 15.14 14.79 24.12
CA LEU A 851 15.87 16.06 24.20
C LEU A 851 17.33 15.86 24.61
N ARG A 852 18.24 16.22 23.71
CA ARG A 852 19.71 16.10 23.87
C ARG A 852 20.37 17.42 24.23
N GLU A 853 19.77 18.55 23.86
CA GLU A 853 20.32 19.89 24.04
C GLU A 853 19.30 20.84 24.65
N LEU A 854 19.68 21.50 25.75
CA LEU A 854 18.86 22.51 26.41
C LEU A 854 19.69 23.79 26.66
N ASP A 855 19.21 24.91 26.12
CA ASP A 855 19.77 26.24 26.40
C ASP A 855 18.84 27.03 27.31
N LEU A 856 19.29 27.28 28.54
CA LEU A 856 18.64 28.09 29.57
C LEU A 856 19.49 29.30 29.97
N SER A 857 20.49 29.67 29.15
CA SER A 857 21.32 30.87 29.38
C SER A 857 20.48 32.14 29.59
N TYR A 858 21.02 33.11 30.34
CA TYR A 858 20.34 34.38 30.66
C TYR A 858 18.98 34.25 31.38
N ASN A 859 18.83 33.24 32.24
CA ASN A 859 17.68 33.03 33.14
C ASN A 859 18.14 32.93 34.61
N HIS A 860 17.22 32.62 35.54
CA HIS A 860 17.54 32.33 36.94
C HIS A 860 16.93 31.00 37.43
N PRO A 861 17.39 29.85 36.92
CA PRO A 861 16.92 28.52 37.37
C PRO A 861 17.26 28.17 38.83
N GLY A 862 18.04 28.99 39.55
CA GLY A 862 18.34 28.78 40.97
C GLY A 862 18.86 27.36 41.28
N PRO A 863 18.45 26.76 42.42
CA PRO A 863 18.76 25.37 42.78
C PRO A 863 18.38 24.32 41.71
N SER A 864 17.35 24.55 40.89
CA SER A 864 16.94 23.59 39.86
C SER A 864 18.00 23.39 38.75
N ALA A 865 18.97 24.30 38.64
CA ALA A 865 20.15 24.12 37.79
C ALA A 865 20.94 22.84 38.11
N GLU A 866 21.00 22.43 39.39
CA GLU A 866 21.67 21.20 39.82
C GLU A 866 20.91 19.96 39.33
N LEU A 867 19.57 19.97 39.42
CA LEU A 867 18.69 18.90 38.94
C LEU A 867 18.84 18.71 37.41
N LEU A 868 18.84 19.83 36.66
CA LEU A 868 19.05 19.81 35.22
C LEU A 868 20.46 19.33 34.85
N THR A 869 21.47 19.69 35.64
CA THR A 869 22.85 19.24 35.42
C THR A 869 23.02 17.74 35.70
N ALA A 870 22.30 17.18 36.67
CA ALA A 870 22.30 15.74 36.96
C ALA A 870 21.73 14.89 35.78
N LEU A 871 20.81 15.45 34.99
CA LEU A 871 20.28 14.81 33.78
C LEU A 871 21.28 14.74 32.61
N ARG A 872 22.46 15.38 32.75
CA ARG A 872 23.58 15.35 31.80
C ARG A 872 24.60 14.24 32.08
N ALA A 873 24.21 13.22 32.84
CA ALA A 873 25.06 12.06 33.16
C ALA A 873 25.38 11.21 31.92
N PRO A 874 26.41 10.34 31.94
CA PRO A 874 26.78 9.47 30.80
C PRO A 874 25.72 8.43 30.36
N GLN A 875 24.58 8.37 31.04
CA GLN A 875 23.40 7.55 30.75
C GLN A 875 22.10 8.38 30.83
N GLY A 876 22.20 9.71 30.88
CA GLY A 876 21.08 10.65 30.94
C GLY A 876 20.63 11.12 29.55
N PRO A 877 19.44 11.76 29.44
CA PRO A 877 18.91 12.19 28.14
C PRO A 877 19.69 13.37 27.53
N LEU A 878 20.23 14.28 28.34
CA LEU A 878 20.92 15.48 27.86
C LEU A 878 22.41 15.24 27.60
N HIS A 879 22.88 15.57 26.40
CA HIS A 879 24.31 15.69 26.08
C HIS A 879 24.83 17.11 26.35
N SER A 880 24.00 18.12 26.12
CA SER A 880 24.35 19.54 26.19
C SER A 880 23.36 20.29 27.07
N LEU A 881 23.88 21.04 28.04
CA LEU A 881 23.13 21.95 28.88
C LEU A 881 23.91 23.26 28.98
N ARG A 882 23.27 24.39 28.67
CA ARG A 882 23.80 25.73 28.85
C ARG A 882 22.96 26.47 29.89
N LEU A 883 23.62 27.01 30.91
CA LEU A 883 23.00 27.76 32.01
C LEU A 883 23.53 29.19 32.09
N ASP A 884 24.81 29.38 31.77
CA ASP A 884 25.47 30.67 31.86
C ASP A 884 25.27 31.57 30.62
N PRO A 885 25.17 32.90 30.80
CA PRO A 885 25.24 33.61 32.08
C PRO A 885 23.93 33.50 32.88
N ALA A 886 23.96 33.11 34.15
CA ALA A 886 22.76 33.00 35.01
C ALA A 886 22.64 34.13 36.05
N GLY A 887 21.46 34.32 36.63
CA GLY A 887 21.24 35.19 37.80
C GLY A 887 20.01 36.10 37.74
N GLU A 888 19.60 36.64 38.90
CA GLU A 888 18.43 37.51 39.05
C GLU A 888 18.45 38.72 38.11
N GLN A 889 19.63 39.25 37.79
CA GLN A 889 19.83 40.39 36.89
C GLN A 889 19.29 40.15 35.46
N TRP A 890 19.02 38.91 35.08
CA TRP A 890 18.45 38.55 33.79
C TRP A 890 16.92 38.39 33.79
N MET A 891 16.27 38.43 34.96
CA MET A 891 14.82 38.31 35.15
C MET A 891 14.07 39.63 34.87
N VAL A 892 14.54 40.39 33.89
CA VAL A 892 14.01 41.71 33.52
C VAL A 892 13.28 41.61 32.18
N LYS A 893 11.97 41.92 32.21
CA LYS A 893 11.06 41.80 31.05
C LYS A 893 11.54 42.63 29.85
N GLY A 894 11.44 42.07 28.64
CA GLY A 894 11.79 42.75 27.39
C GLY A 894 13.28 42.96 27.13
N LEU A 895 14.18 42.44 27.98
CA LEU A 895 15.63 42.55 27.81
C LEU A 895 16.13 41.58 26.73
N ARG A 896 16.17 42.07 25.47
CA ARG A 896 16.64 41.31 24.29
C ARG A 896 18.16 41.13 24.33
N LYS A 897 18.63 39.90 24.17
CA LYS A 897 20.02 39.46 24.25
C LYS A 897 20.51 39.02 22.86
N CYS A 898 21.53 39.71 22.34
CA CYS A 898 22.13 39.41 21.03
C CYS A 898 23.34 38.48 21.17
N GLU A 899 23.55 37.57 20.22
CA GLU A 899 24.72 36.68 20.19
C GLU A 899 26.05 37.41 19.92
N SER A 900 26.00 38.67 19.51
CA SER A 900 27.17 39.48 19.15
C SER A 900 27.93 40.05 20.35
N LEU A 901 28.38 39.19 21.28
CA LEU A 901 29.49 39.46 22.20
C LEU A 901 30.84 39.12 21.52
N CYS A 902 30.99 39.59 20.28
CA CYS A 902 32.15 39.35 19.41
C CYS A 902 32.70 40.68 18.87
N VAL A 903 33.35 41.45 19.73
CA VAL A 903 34.59 42.24 19.54
C VAL A 903 34.75 43.16 20.76
N TYR A 904 35.97 43.16 21.32
CA TYR A 904 36.52 43.91 22.44
C TYR A 904 35.87 45.26 22.80
#